data_AF-A0A256GPL5-F1
#
_entry.id   AF-A0A256GPL5-F1
#
_cell.length_a   1.000
_cell.length_b   1.000
_cell.length_c   1.000
_cell.angle_alpha   90.00
_cell.angle_beta   90.00
_cell.angle_gamma   90.00
#
_symmetry.space_group_name_H-M   'P 1'
#
loop_
_entity.id
_entity.type
_entity.pdbx_description
1 polymer ?
#
loop_
_entity_poly.entity_id
_entity_poly.type
_entity_poly.pdbx_seq_one_letter_code
_entity_poly.pdbx_strand_id
1 'polypeptide(L)'
;MIADRSNDAQSISIELDMLRAVIARLVPERGGPTPRRPIEIDEDQGPSVDEVIAATAALANSAADPHVDATVVMKLLDLIEAFCRNGMHIDTIRTRVTAHVERRWPYFVESLVDWALESYQSSSVFSAFPKLRSEAALFNRLAASIATRQHYAFQLERVLDELAPNAISVARALVAALVERGNRDRDDLALATSLFCALGRGMGWTAWVSLQAILHVRPDYAGPHATFEREGDRSKYSQETIHHRLEMAQAIEAMAKVRDVASLLLELFGQGVGWHDRGLLNRPAETRAAFVDNLRAAIGHNPQLRQAVIEALLWSADGRAADLAQFAAVALAQPEDRSALLELERHPVRVVQHATRAVRAAKFGKQLGTGALPAGGSLLQAVVTLDSGVASAAEPARTWLGDRAVERLIEQTIARVEAKYAEEYANHGDEGEDRLLSSLFRELALRFSDLDQALEALARAAAAPHRASVTMEYRNVDRAEEGAKGIRKVKSFSADLCLIVDPMIDGTSLGRRVTLVQAKRLYRNKKARKQPAWSDSFKIDRDQRVHLQEQTPASVYFFHGPPAGGRGVPVIPTHLVADLSEHRGSGTTLSRDVVAVASRSLADWLTYDALALRVGDPYAELVKRARGAPGSLPRPLLDVPTVEVQVALRPRSELH
;
A
#
# COMPACT_ATOMS: atom_id res chain seq x y z
N MET A 1 -13.37 -21.16 -70.66
CA MET A 1 -12.66 -21.18 -69.35
C MET A 1 -11.15 -20.86 -69.42
N ILE A 2 -10.44 -21.04 -70.54
CA ILE A 2 -9.00 -20.68 -70.64
C ILE A 2 -8.77 -19.22 -71.14
N ALA A 3 -9.71 -18.64 -71.89
CA ALA A 3 -9.60 -17.27 -72.41
C ALA A 3 -9.86 -16.14 -71.38
N ASP A 4 -10.66 -16.38 -70.33
CA ASP A 4 -10.89 -15.38 -69.26
C ASP A 4 -9.64 -15.12 -68.42
N ARG A 5 -8.85 -16.17 -68.14
CA ARG A 5 -7.67 -16.06 -67.27
C ARG A 5 -6.53 -15.24 -67.89
N SER A 6 -6.45 -15.12 -69.22
CA SER A 6 -5.41 -14.31 -69.87
C SER A 6 -5.74 -12.81 -69.87
N ASN A 7 -7.02 -12.44 -69.97
CA ASN A 7 -7.45 -11.05 -69.90
C ASN A 7 -7.32 -10.48 -68.48
N ASP A 8 -7.67 -11.27 -67.46
CA ASP A 8 -7.52 -10.86 -66.05
C ASP A 8 -6.03 -10.64 -65.69
N ALA A 9 -5.14 -11.54 -66.14
CA ALA A 9 -3.70 -11.40 -65.90
C ALA A 9 -3.08 -10.17 -66.59
N GLN A 10 -3.60 -9.79 -67.76
CA GLN A 10 -3.14 -8.62 -68.51
C GLN A 10 -3.66 -7.31 -67.91
N SER A 11 -4.92 -7.27 -67.44
CA SER A 11 -5.48 -6.11 -66.71
C SER A 11 -4.72 -5.83 -65.43
N ILE A 12 -4.45 -6.88 -64.64
CA ILE A 12 -3.69 -6.78 -63.38
C ILE A 12 -2.27 -6.25 -63.62
N SER A 13 -1.61 -6.65 -64.72
CA SER A 13 -0.27 -6.14 -65.05
C SER A 13 -0.28 -4.65 -65.38
N ILE A 14 -1.32 -4.16 -66.06
CA ILE A 14 -1.45 -2.74 -66.44
C ILE A 14 -1.73 -1.88 -65.19
N GLU A 15 -2.66 -2.32 -64.33
CA GLU A 15 -2.98 -1.64 -63.07
C GLU A 15 -1.76 -1.57 -62.14
N LEU A 16 -0.95 -2.64 -62.11
CA LEU A 16 0.25 -2.69 -61.27
C LEU A 16 1.39 -1.81 -61.83
N ASP A 17 1.55 -1.72 -63.14
CA ASP A 17 2.49 -0.76 -63.75
C ASP A 17 2.05 0.69 -63.52
N MET A 18 0.74 0.98 -63.58
CA MET A 18 0.18 2.30 -63.24
C MET A 18 0.42 2.66 -61.77
N LEU A 19 0.20 1.70 -60.84
CA LEU A 19 0.48 1.89 -59.42
C LEU A 19 1.97 2.24 -59.19
N ARG A 20 2.89 1.57 -59.89
CA ARG A 20 4.33 1.85 -59.77
C ARG A 20 4.69 3.24 -60.30
N ALA A 21 4.11 3.66 -61.43
CA ALA A 21 4.31 5.00 -61.98
C ALA A 21 3.81 6.08 -61.01
N VAL A 22 2.61 5.92 -60.44
CA VAL A 22 2.06 6.85 -59.43
C VAL A 22 2.93 6.87 -58.16
N ILE A 23 3.39 5.72 -57.67
CA ILE A 23 4.29 5.65 -56.49
C ILE A 23 5.62 6.36 -56.76
N ALA A 24 6.23 6.15 -57.92
CA ALA A 24 7.49 6.80 -58.30
C ALA A 24 7.34 8.33 -58.32
N ARG A 25 6.15 8.84 -58.65
CA ARG A 25 5.86 10.27 -58.62
C ARG A 25 5.58 10.80 -57.22
N LEU A 26 4.83 10.06 -56.39
CA LEU A 26 4.48 10.47 -55.03
C LEU A 26 5.66 10.40 -54.05
N VAL A 27 6.60 9.47 -54.30
CA VAL A 27 7.77 9.24 -53.44
C VAL A 27 9.02 9.12 -54.33
N PRO A 28 9.49 10.23 -54.95
CA PRO A 28 10.60 10.19 -55.92
C PRO A 28 11.93 9.73 -55.31
N GLU A 29 12.13 9.97 -54.01
CA GLU A 29 13.31 9.56 -53.24
C GLU A 29 13.48 8.04 -53.12
N ARG A 30 12.42 7.28 -53.39
CA ARG A 30 12.41 5.82 -53.22
C ARG A 30 13.06 5.05 -54.36
N GLY A 31 13.45 5.72 -55.46
CA GLY A 31 14.00 5.07 -56.65
C GLY A 31 13.10 3.92 -57.12
N GLY A 32 11.79 4.20 -57.24
CA GLY A 32 10.73 3.20 -57.34
C GLY A 32 10.92 2.15 -58.45
N PRO A 33 10.25 0.99 -58.34
CA PRO A 33 10.36 -0.08 -59.33
C PRO A 33 9.93 0.43 -60.71
N THR A 34 10.84 0.36 -61.68
CA THR A 34 10.57 0.81 -63.05
C THR A 34 9.35 0.05 -63.59
N PRO A 35 8.29 0.74 -64.05
CA PRO A 35 7.14 0.06 -64.63
C PRO A 35 7.62 -0.72 -65.87
N ARG A 36 7.01 -1.88 -66.14
CA ARG A 36 7.41 -2.69 -67.31
C ARG A 36 7.08 -2.00 -68.63
N ARG A 37 6.17 -1.02 -68.60
CA ARG A 37 5.83 -0.11 -69.70
C ARG A 37 6.04 1.33 -69.24
N PRO A 38 6.63 2.21 -70.07
CA PRO A 38 6.71 3.62 -69.75
C PRO A 38 5.29 4.20 -69.71
N ILE A 39 4.91 4.75 -68.56
CA ILE A 39 3.67 5.50 -68.34
C ILE A 39 4.14 6.90 -67.94
N GLU A 40 3.84 7.91 -68.77
CA GLU A 40 4.18 9.31 -68.51
C GLU A 40 3.07 9.94 -67.65
N ILE A 41 3.44 10.41 -66.46
CA ILE A 41 2.58 11.22 -65.59
C ILE A 41 3.12 12.65 -65.65
N ASP A 42 2.24 13.64 -65.83
CA ASP A 42 2.61 15.06 -65.98
C ASP A 42 3.54 15.55 -64.85
N GLU A 43 4.70 16.10 -65.25
CA GLU A 43 5.76 16.55 -64.34
C GLU A 43 5.42 17.87 -63.61
N ASP A 44 4.46 18.66 -64.11
CA ASP A 44 4.08 19.94 -63.53
C ASP A 44 2.80 19.86 -62.70
N GLN A 45 1.86 18.98 -63.08
CA GLN A 45 0.53 18.89 -62.44
C GLN A 45 0.36 17.72 -61.47
N GLY A 46 1.25 16.72 -61.50
CA GLY A 46 1.10 15.50 -60.70
C GLY A 46 0.05 14.53 -61.27
N PRO A 47 -0.22 13.39 -60.60
CA PRO A 47 -1.13 12.39 -61.12
C PRO A 47 -2.58 12.90 -61.10
N SER A 48 -3.30 12.73 -62.20
CA SER A 48 -4.72 13.04 -62.34
C SER A 48 -5.60 12.07 -61.54
N VAL A 49 -6.85 12.44 -61.29
CA VAL A 49 -7.81 11.59 -60.55
C VAL A 49 -8.00 10.24 -61.23
N ASP A 50 -8.08 10.20 -62.55
CA ASP A 50 -8.30 8.96 -63.31
C ASP A 50 -7.08 8.02 -63.23
N GLU A 51 -5.86 8.57 -63.26
CA GLU A 51 -4.62 7.80 -63.08
C GLU A 51 -4.54 7.21 -61.67
N VAL A 52 -4.98 7.96 -60.65
CA VAL A 52 -5.04 7.49 -59.26
C VAL A 52 -6.13 6.43 -59.07
N ILE A 53 -7.29 6.56 -59.74
CA ILE A 53 -8.32 5.52 -59.76
C ILE A 53 -7.77 4.23 -60.37
N ALA A 54 -7.06 4.33 -61.51
CA ALA A 54 -6.44 3.19 -62.17
C ALA A 54 -5.35 2.54 -61.31
N ALA A 55 -4.47 3.33 -60.71
CA ALA A 55 -3.42 2.86 -59.80
C ALA A 55 -4.00 2.15 -58.56
N THR A 56 -5.03 2.73 -57.93
CA THR A 56 -5.63 2.15 -56.71
C THR A 56 -6.43 0.88 -56.97
N ALA A 57 -6.79 0.56 -58.22
CA ALA A 57 -7.39 -0.73 -58.57
C ALA A 57 -6.47 -1.91 -58.22
N ALA A 58 -5.15 -1.76 -58.44
CA ALA A 58 -4.16 -2.77 -58.14
C ALA A 58 -4.05 -3.12 -56.65
N LEU A 59 -4.49 -2.23 -55.75
CA LEU A 59 -4.41 -2.41 -54.29
C LEU A 59 -5.27 -3.59 -53.78
N ALA A 60 -6.29 -3.98 -54.54
CA ALA A 60 -7.09 -5.17 -54.23
C ALA A 60 -6.27 -6.46 -54.36
N ASN A 61 -5.18 -6.46 -55.13
CA ASN A 61 -4.32 -7.62 -55.36
C ASN A 61 -3.16 -7.68 -54.35
N SER A 62 -2.76 -8.87 -53.89
CA SER A 62 -1.59 -9.04 -53.01
C SER A 62 -0.26 -8.79 -53.73
N ALA A 63 -0.23 -8.82 -55.06
CA ALA A 63 0.95 -8.47 -55.85
C ALA A 63 1.40 -7.00 -55.67
N ALA A 64 0.50 -6.12 -55.22
CA ALA A 64 0.82 -4.73 -54.90
C ALA A 64 1.50 -4.55 -53.53
N ASP A 65 1.39 -5.53 -52.62
CA ASP A 65 1.85 -5.42 -51.22
C ASP A 65 3.34 -5.03 -51.07
N PRO A 66 4.29 -5.57 -51.87
CA PRO A 66 5.71 -5.21 -51.75
C PRO A 66 6.02 -3.76 -52.16
N HIS A 67 5.12 -3.11 -52.89
CA HIS A 67 5.33 -1.77 -53.44
C HIS A 67 4.72 -0.67 -52.55
N VAL A 68 3.70 -1.03 -51.76
CA VAL A 68 2.93 -0.09 -50.95
C VAL A 68 3.34 -0.23 -49.48
N ASP A 69 4.10 0.76 -49.01
CA ASP A 69 4.46 0.95 -47.61
C ASP A 69 3.72 2.15 -46.99
N ALA A 70 3.99 2.42 -45.71
CA ALA A 70 3.28 3.47 -44.99
C ALA A 70 3.46 4.86 -45.63
N THR A 71 4.67 5.18 -46.11
CA THR A 71 4.96 6.44 -46.78
C THR A 71 4.11 6.64 -48.03
N VAL A 72 3.96 5.59 -48.84
CA VAL A 72 3.09 5.61 -50.02
C VAL A 72 1.63 5.81 -49.62
N VAL A 73 1.14 5.12 -48.60
CA VAL A 73 -0.24 5.25 -48.12
C VAL A 73 -0.52 6.68 -47.62
N MET A 74 0.38 7.27 -46.84
CA MET A 74 0.23 8.65 -46.35
C MET A 74 0.18 9.65 -47.50
N LYS A 75 1.06 9.52 -48.50
CA LYS A 75 1.04 10.40 -49.68
C LYS A 75 -0.20 10.24 -50.54
N LEU A 76 -0.75 9.03 -50.64
CA LEU A 76 -2.03 8.80 -51.30
C LEU A 76 -3.18 9.47 -50.54
N LEU A 77 -3.17 9.43 -49.21
CA LEU A 77 -4.19 10.10 -48.38
C LEU A 77 -4.10 11.63 -48.46
N ASP A 78 -2.89 12.20 -48.43
CA ASP A 78 -2.66 13.63 -48.65
C ASP A 78 -3.23 14.08 -50.01
N LEU A 79 -2.98 13.28 -51.06
CA LEU A 79 -3.47 13.54 -52.41
C LEU A 79 -4.99 13.45 -52.50
N ILE A 80 -5.60 12.43 -51.88
CA ILE A 80 -7.05 12.29 -51.73
C ILE A 80 -7.61 13.55 -51.06
N GLU A 81 -7.01 14.02 -49.98
CA GLU A 81 -7.49 15.23 -49.30
C GLU A 81 -7.36 16.50 -50.16
N ALA A 82 -6.29 16.63 -50.94
CA ALA A 82 -6.14 17.71 -51.91
C ALA A 82 -7.24 17.68 -52.99
N PHE A 83 -7.58 16.48 -53.51
CA PHE A 83 -8.67 16.31 -54.48
C PHE A 83 -10.05 16.64 -53.90
N CYS A 84 -10.32 16.26 -52.65
CA CYS A 84 -11.55 16.63 -51.96
C CYS A 84 -11.69 18.16 -51.83
N ARG A 85 -10.61 18.88 -51.49
CA ARG A 85 -10.61 20.35 -51.39
C ARG A 85 -10.95 21.04 -52.70
N ASN A 86 -10.62 20.40 -53.82
CA ASN A 86 -10.93 20.88 -55.17
C ASN A 86 -12.32 20.42 -55.67
N GLY A 87 -13.16 19.85 -54.79
CA GLY A 87 -14.55 19.47 -55.10
C GLY A 87 -14.70 18.16 -55.90
N MET A 88 -13.66 17.32 -55.95
CA MET A 88 -13.70 16.07 -56.72
C MET A 88 -14.25 14.90 -55.88
N HIS A 89 -15.09 14.05 -56.50
CA HIS A 89 -15.64 12.84 -55.88
C HIS A 89 -14.64 11.68 -55.94
N ILE A 90 -14.11 11.27 -54.79
CA ILE A 90 -12.98 10.32 -54.69
C ILE A 90 -13.24 9.14 -53.74
N ASP A 91 -14.51 8.84 -53.44
CA ASP A 91 -14.90 7.79 -52.50
C ASP A 91 -14.39 6.41 -52.91
N THR A 92 -14.31 6.15 -54.23
CA THR A 92 -13.75 4.92 -54.79
C THR A 92 -12.27 4.76 -54.46
N ILE A 93 -11.47 5.84 -54.57
CA ILE A 93 -10.03 5.82 -54.26
C ILE A 93 -9.85 5.57 -52.76
N ARG A 94 -10.57 6.35 -51.93
CA ARG A 94 -10.51 6.22 -50.46
C ARG A 94 -10.84 4.81 -50.02
N THR A 95 -11.92 4.22 -50.55
CA THR A 95 -12.35 2.86 -50.22
C THR A 95 -11.29 1.81 -50.56
N ARG A 96 -10.63 1.93 -51.73
CA ARG A 96 -9.58 0.99 -52.16
C ARG A 96 -8.32 1.08 -51.30
N VAL A 97 -7.89 2.31 -50.98
CA VAL A 97 -6.76 2.54 -50.07
C VAL A 97 -7.07 2.03 -48.67
N THR A 98 -8.25 2.33 -48.14
CA THR A 98 -8.68 1.85 -46.82
C THR A 98 -8.70 0.32 -46.77
N ALA A 99 -9.31 -0.34 -47.75
CA ALA A 99 -9.37 -1.80 -47.81
C ALA A 99 -7.98 -2.47 -47.85
N HIS A 100 -7.01 -1.86 -48.56
CA HIS A 100 -5.64 -2.37 -48.61
C HIS A 100 -4.94 -2.30 -47.26
N VAL A 101 -5.07 -1.15 -46.59
CA VAL A 101 -4.48 -0.90 -45.27
C VAL A 101 -5.13 -1.80 -44.22
N GLU A 102 -6.45 -1.94 -44.22
CA GLU A 102 -7.17 -2.82 -43.28
C GLU A 102 -6.78 -4.29 -43.44
N ARG A 103 -6.57 -4.77 -44.68
CA ARG A 103 -6.05 -6.12 -44.95
C ARG A 103 -4.67 -6.36 -44.31
N ARG A 104 -3.85 -5.32 -44.22
CA ARG A 104 -2.46 -5.36 -43.73
C ARG A 104 -2.28 -4.56 -42.44
N TRP A 105 -3.33 -4.47 -41.62
CA TRP A 105 -3.36 -3.57 -40.46
C TRP A 105 -2.13 -3.62 -39.54
N PRO A 106 -1.61 -4.80 -39.13
CA PRO A 106 -0.44 -4.85 -38.24
C PRO A 106 0.83 -4.23 -38.83
N TYR A 107 0.93 -4.12 -40.16
CA TYR A 107 2.07 -3.52 -40.84
C TYR A 107 1.98 -1.98 -40.85
N PHE A 108 0.77 -1.42 -40.89
CA PHE A 108 0.55 0.02 -41.05
C PHE A 108 0.22 0.76 -39.76
N VAL A 109 -0.28 0.06 -38.74
CA VAL A 109 -0.86 0.69 -37.54
C VAL A 109 0.11 1.65 -36.83
N GLU A 110 1.38 1.29 -36.63
CA GLU A 110 2.35 2.15 -35.94
C GLU A 110 2.62 3.45 -36.73
N SER A 111 2.83 3.34 -38.05
CA SER A 111 3.05 4.52 -38.90
C SER A 111 1.82 5.42 -39.02
N LEU A 112 0.62 4.83 -39.02
CA LEU A 112 -0.63 5.61 -39.00
C LEU A 112 -0.82 6.34 -37.67
N VAL A 113 -0.40 5.74 -36.56
CA VAL A 113 -0.39 6.37 -35.24
C VAL A 113 0.58 7.55 -35.20
N ASP A 114 1.82 7.36 -35.67
CA ASP A 114 2.81 8.46 -35.73
C ASP A 114 2.27 9.59 -36.62
N TRP A 115 1.71 9.27 -37.79
CA TRP A 115 1.13 10.27 -38.69
C TRP A 115 -0.05 11.01 -38.06
N ALA A 116 -0.93 10.32 -37.34
CA ALA A 116 -2.06 10.96 -36.66
C ALA A 116 -1.62 11.96 -35.58
N LEU A 117 -0.46 11.74 -34.94
CA LEU A 117 0.12 12.61 -33.92
C LEU A 117 0.96 13.76 -34.50
N GLU A 118 1.62 13.54 -35.63
CA GLU A 118 2.48 14.52 -36.31
C GLU A 118 1.70 15.44 -37.26
N SER A 119 0.60 14.95 -37.84
CA SER A 119 -0.19 15.69 -38.82
C SER A 119 -1.01 16.80 -38.20
N TYR A 120 -1.06 17.95 -38.88
CA TYR A 120 -1.98 19.03 -38.54
C TYR A 120 -3.45 18.67 -38.84
N GLN A 121 -3.73 17.58 -39.58
CA GLN A 121 -5.07 17.20 -40.02
C GLN A 121 -5.45 15.79 -39.52
N SER A 122 -5.28 15.53 -38.22
CA SER A 122 -5.60 14.24 -37.59
C SER A 122 -7.00 13.69 -37.94
N SER A 123 -7.99 14.57 -38.12
CA SER A 123 -9.37 14.21 -38.48
C SER A 123 -9.49 13.42 -39.78
N SER A 124 -8.63 13.67 -40.78
CA SER A 124 -8.69 12.94 -42.05
C SER A 124 -8.24 11.48 -41.90
N VAL A 125 -7.26 11.24 -41.02
CA VAL A 125 -6.77 9.89 -40.68
C VAL A 125 -7.86 9.08 -39.98
N PHE A 126 -8.51 9.66 -38.97
CA PHE A 126 -9.58 8.98 -38.22
C PHE A 126 -10.86 8.77 -39.03
N SER A 127 -11.12 9.66 -40.00
CA SER A 127 -12.21 9.49 -40.98
C SER A 127 -11.92 8.33 -41.93
N ALA A 128 -10.69 8.22 -42.43
CA ALA A 128 -10.27 7.13 -43.31
C ALA A 128 -10.13 5.78 -42.58
N PHE A 129 -9.73 5.80 -41.30
CA PHE A 129 -9.49 4.61 -40.47
C PHE A 129 -10.16 4.72 -39.10
N PRO A 130 -11.49 4.54 -39.00
CA PRO A 130 -12.21 4.63 -37.72
C PRO A 130 -11.70 3.66 -36.66
N LYS A 131 -11.18 2.49 -37.08
CA LYS A 131 -10.59 1.47 -36.19
C LYS A 131 -9.45 2.02 -35.33
N LEU A 132 -8.68 2.99 -35.85
CA LEU A 132 -7.55 3.61 -35.17
C LEU A 132 -7.94 4.23 -33.81
N ARG A 133 -9.19 4.72 -33.68
CA ARG A 133 -9.72 5.30 -32.44
C ARG A 133 -9.76 4.34 -31.25
N SER A 134 -9.63 3.04 -31.50
CA SER A 134 -9.69 1.99 -30.48
C SER A 134 -8.38 1.20 -30.33
N GLU A 135 -7.33 1.56 -31.08
CA GLU A 135 -6.07 0.81 -31.09
C GLU A 135 -5.21 1.10 -29.87
N ALA A 136 -4.66 0.03 -29.27
CA ALA A 136 -3.76 0.14 -28.12
C ALA A 136 -2.47 0.90 -28.44
N ALA A 137 -1.94 0.74 -29.66
CA ALA A 137 -0.74 1.44 -30.13
C ALA A 137 -0.91 2.96 -30.07
N LEU A 138 -2.07 3.48 -30.48
CA LEU A 138 -2.39 4.90 -30.43
C LEU A 138 -2.35 5.44 -29.00
N PHE A 139 -3.02 4.77 -28.06
CA PHE A 139 -3.06 5.22 -26.67
C PHE A 139 -1.70 5.15 -25.98
N ASN A 140 -0.90 4.12 -26.28
CA ASN A 140 0.47 4.01 -25.76
C ASN A 140 1.36 5.16 -26.27
N ARG A 141 1.27 5.47 -27.57
CA ARG A 141 2.06 6.55 -28.18
C ARG A 141 1.58 7.94 -27.74
N LEU A 142 0.28 8.11 -27.58
CA LEU A 142 -0.33 9.33 -27.04
C LEU A 142 0.12 9.57 -25.59
N ALA A 143 0.07 8.56 -24.72
CA ALA A 143 0.57 8.65 -23.35
C ALA A 143 2.06 9.03 -23.32
N ALA A 144 2.90 8.37 -24.14
CA ALA A 144 4.32 8.72 -24.25
C ALA A 144 4.53 10.17 -24.72
N SER A 145 3.73 10.63 -25.69
CA SER A 145 3.81 12.00 -26.22
C SER A 145 3.40 13.06 -25.20
N ILE A 146 2.37 12.76 -24.39
CA ILE A 146 1.95 13.62 -23.27
C ILE A 146 3.08 13.74 -22.25
N ALA A 147 3.65 12.61 -21.80
CA ALA A 147 4.68 12.59 -20.76
C ALA A 147 5.98 13.30 -21.19
N THR A 148 6.44 13.05 -22.43
CA THR A 148 7.76 13.51 -22.93
C THR A 148 7.76 14.91 -23.54
N ARG A 149 6.61 15.57 -23.69
CA ARG A 149 6.46 16.87 -24.38
C ARG A 149 6.99 16.88 -25.83
N GLN A 150 7.01 15.71 -26.49
CA GLN A 150 7.52 15.56 -27.86
C GLN A 150 6.70 16.32 -28.92
N HIS A 151 5.41 16.50 -28.66
CA HIS A 151 4.47 17.18 -29.57
C HIS A 151 3.92 18.46 -28.93
N TYR A 152 3.50 19.41 -29.77
CA TYR A 152 2.83 20.61 -29.31
C TYR A 152 1.47 20.27 -28.70
N ALA A 153 1.09 20.96 -27.62
CA ALA A 153 -0.16 20.69 -26.90
C ALA A 153 -1.39 20.72 -27.82
N PHE A 154 -1.46 21.70 -28.73
CA PHE A 154 -2.58 21.83 -29.66
C PHE A 154 -2.73 20.64 -30.62
N GLN A 155 -1.64 19.95 -31.01
CA GLN A 155 -1.73 18.76 -31.87
C GLN A 155 -2.36 17.59 -31.12
N LEU A 156 -1.95 17.41 -29.86
CA LEU A 156 -2.49 16.37 -28.99
C LEU A 156 -3.95 16.65 -28.62
N GLU A 157 -4.33 17.91 -28.43
CA GLU A 157 -5.73 18.31 -28.21
C GLU A 157 -6.64 17.87 -29.37
N ARG A 158 -6.23 18.12 -30.62
CA ARG A 158 -7.02 17.69 -31.80
C ARG A 158 -7.14 16.19 -31.92
N VAL A 159 -6.10 15.45 -31.53
CA VAL A 159 -6.18 13.98 -31.49
C VAL A 159 -7.13 13.53 -30.40
N LEU A 160 -7.09 14.13 -29.21
CA LEU A 160 -8.01 13.81 -28.12
C LEU A 160 -9.47 14.08 -28.48
N ASP A 161 -9.75 15.10 -29.30
CA ASP A 161 -11.12 15.42 -29.74
C ASP A 161 -11.75 14.34 -30.63
N GLU A 162 -10.92 13.56 -31.32
CA GLU A 162 -11.35 12.45 -32.17
C GLU A 162 -11.52 11.14 -31.37
N LEU A 163 -11.14 11.13 -30.09
CA LEU A 163 -11.10 9.95 -29.25
C LEU A 163 -12.20 9.95 -28.18
N ALA A 164 -12.71 8.75 -27.93
CA ALA A 164 -13.65 8.46 -26.86
C ALA A 164 -13.20 7.18 -26.14
N PRO A 165 -12.11 7.22 -25.34
CA PRO A 165 -11.58 6.04 -24.67
C PRO A 165 -12.62 5.50 -23.69
N ASN A 166 -12.93 4.21 -23.76
CA ASN A 166 -13.94 3.57 -22.91
C ASN A 166 -13.35 2.61 -21.85
N ALA A 167 -12.04 2.38 -21.88
CA ALA A 167 -11.34 1.47 -20.97
C ALA A 167 -10.60 2.24 -19.86
N ILE A 168 -10.87 1.89 -18.59
CA ILE A 168 -10.25 2.51 -17.42
C ILE A 168 -8.72 2.35 -17.39
N SER A 169 -8.18 1.27 -17.95
CA SER A 169 -6.73 1.06 -18.06
C SER A 169 -6.06 2.10 -18.96
N VAL A 170 -6.71 2.47 -20.07
CA VAL A 170 -6.28 3.53 -20.98
C VAL A 170 -6.38 4.89 -20.28
N ALA A 171 -7.50 5.15 -19.61
CA ALA A 171 -7.68 6.39 -18.86
C ALA A 171 -6.59 6.61 -17.79
N ARG A 172 -6.29 5.57 -17.00
CA ARG A 172 -5.19 5.60 -16.02
C ARG A 172 -3.84 5.87 -16.65
N ALA A 173 -3.54 5.27 -17.81
CA ALA A 173 -2.26 5.48 -18.50
C ALA A 173 -2.11 6.91 -19.01
N LEU A 174 -3.17 7.48 -19.58
CA LEU A 174 -3.17 8.87 -20.07
C LEU A 174 -3.08 9.88 -18.91
N VAL A 175 -3.82 9.66 -17.82
CA VAL A 175 -3.74 10.52 -16.62
C VAL A 175 -2.38 10.40 -15.95
N ALA A 176 -1.78 9.21 -15.89
CA ALA A 176 -0.41 9.03 -15.38
C ALA A 176 0.63 9.80 -16.20
N ALA A 177 0.53 9.75 -17.53
CA ALA A 177 1.38 10.55 -18.39
C ALA A 177 1.20 12.07 -18.17
N LEU A 178 -0.04 12.52 -17.93
CA LEU A 178 -0.32 13.92 -17.61
C LEU A 178 0.30 14.34 -16.26
N VAL A 179 0.17 13.51 -15.23
CA VAL A 179 0.76 13.77 -13.91
C VAL A 179 2.29 13.81 -13.98
N GLU A 180 2.90 12.88 -14.72
CA GLU A 180 4.35 12.86 -14.96
C GLU A 180 4.86 14.11 -15.69
N ARG A 181 4.09 14.60 -16.67
CA ARG A 181 4.39 15.84 -17.40
C ARG A 181 4.44 17.07 -16.48
N GLY A 182 3.63 17.07 -15.41
CA GLY A 182 3.48 18.16 -14.46
C GLY A 182 2.73 19.38 -15.02
N ASN A 183 2.05 20.14 -14.15
CA ASN A 183 1.20 21.26 -14.54
C ASN A 183 1.95 22.60 -14.37
N ARG A 184 2.84 22.94 -15.32
CA ARG A 184 3.75 24.09 -15.21
C ARG A 184 3.29 25.33 -15.96
N ASP A 185 2.60 25.16 -17.09
CA ASP A 185 2.24 26.25 -18.00
C ASP A 185 0.75 26.23 -18.41
N ARG A 186 0.26 27.32 -19.03
CA ARG A 186 -1.15 27.44 -19.45
C ARG A 186 -1.59 26.41 -20.48
N ASP A 187 -0.69 26.00 -21.37
CA ASP A 187 -0.98 25.04 -22.43
C ASP A 187 -1.12 23.61 -21.88
N ASP A 188 -0.43 23.31 -20.76
CA ASP A 188 -0.58 22.02 -20.07
C ASP A 188 -1.99 21.88 -19.47
N LEU A 189 -2.61 22.99 -19.04
CA LEU A 189 -3.98 23.01 -18.52
C LEU A 189 -5.03 22.83 -19.63
N ALA A 190 -4.80 23.37 -20.82
CA ALA A 190 -5.69 23.19 -21.98
C ALA A 190 -5.70 21.72 -22.41
N LEU A 191 -4.51 21.13 -22.58
CA LEU A 191 -4.34 19.71 -22.88
C LEU A 191 -4.99 18.81 -21.81
N ALA A 192 -4.78 19.11 -20.53
CA ALA A 192 -5.40 18.40 -19.43
C ALA A 192 -6.93 18.45 -19.50
N THR A 193 -7.50 19.63 -19.80
CA THR A 193 -8.94 19.81 -19.95
C THR A 193 -9.49 18.95 -21.10
N SER A 194 -8.85 19.00 -22.27
CA SER A 194 -9.23 18.22 -23.45
C SER A 194 -9.13 16.71 -23.18
N LEU A 195 -8.10 16.26 -22.44
CA LEU A 195 -7.97 14.85 -22.04
C LEU A 195 -9.18 14.40 -21.21
N PHE A 196 -9.55 15.14 -20.17
CA PHE A 196 -10.68 14.76 -19.32
C PHE A 196 -12.03 14.86 -20.04
N CYS A 197 -12.19 15.77 -21.01
CA CYS A 197 -13.38 15.78 -21.87
C CYS A 197 -13.44 14.55 -22.78
N ALA A 198 -12.31 14.13 -23.38
CA ALA A 198 -12.26 12.88 -24.16
C ALA A 198 -12.61 11.66 -23.30
N LEU A 199 -12.10 11.60 -22.07
CA LEU A 199 -12.46 10.56 -21.09
C LEU A 199 -13.94 10.62 -20.69
N GLY A 200 -14.47 11.83 -20.46
CA GLY A 200 -15.88 12.06 -20.16
C GLY A 200 -16.82 11.63 -21.29
N ARG A 201 -16.45 11.89 -22.54
CA ARG A 201 -17.17 11.47 -23.75
C ARG A 201 -17.14 9.94 -23.94
N GLY A 202 -16.02 9.28 -23.64
CA GLY A 202 -15.85 7.84 -23.86
C GLY A 202 -16.33 6.93 -22.72
N MET A 203 -16.02 7.27 -21.47
CA MET A 203 -16.39 6.49 -20.29
C MET A 203 -17.65 7.01 -19.59
N GLY A 204 -18.11 8.21 -19.95
CA GLY A 204 -19.02 9.01 -19.14
C GLY A 204 -18.27 9.81 -18.06
N TRP A 205 -18.88 10.90 -17.64
CA TRP A 205 -18.47 11.67 -16.45
C TRP A 205 -18.78 10.88 -15.18
N THR A 206 -18.02 9.80 -14.95
CA THR A 206 -18.13 8.94 -13.78
C THR A 206 -17.52 9.60 -12.54
N ALA A 207 -17.78 9.03 -11.35
CA ALA A 207 -17.14 9.49 -10.11
C ALA A 207 -15.61 9.48 -10.21
N TRP A 208 -15.01 8.54 -10.95
CA TRP A 208 -13.57 8.49 -11.16
C TRP A 208 -13.08 9.64 -12.07
N VAL A 209 -13.70 9.82 -13.24
CA VAL A 209 -13.29 10.87 -14.20
C VAL A 209 -13.42 12.26 -13.57
N SER A 210 -14.55 12.55 -12.94
CA SER A 210 -14.81 13.83 -12.29
C SER A 210 -13.89 14.07 -11.10
N LEU A 211 -13.62 13.04 -10.28
CA LEU A 211 -12.70 13.19 -9.15
C LEU A 211 -11.27 13.51 -9.62
N GLN A 212 -10.76 12.75 -10.58
CA GLN A 212 -9.41 12.95 -11.13
C GLN A 212 -9.28 14.30 -11.84
N ALA A 213 -10.33 14.75 -12.54
CA ALA A 213 -10.36 16.08 -13.16
C ALA A 213 -10.26 17.21 -12.11
N ILE A 214 -10.98 17.10 -10.99
CA ILE A 214 -10.88 18.08 -9.90
C ILE A 214 -9.49 18.05 -9.27
N LEU A 215 -8.95 16.87 -8.93
CA LEU A 215 -7.68 16.74 -8.22
C LEU A 215 -6.48 17.21 -9.05
N HIS A 216 -6.48 16.98 -10.37
CA HIS A 216 -5.32 17.24 -11.21
C HIS A 216 -5.43 18.50 -12.09
N VAL A 217 -6.64 18.99 -12.36
CA VAL A 217 -6.87 20.09 -13.32
C VAL A 217 -7.58 21.27 -12.69
N ARG A 218 -8.71 21.02 -12.00
CA ARG A 218 -9.60 22.07 -11.49
C ARG A 218 -9.89 21.90 -10.00
N PRO A 219 -8.91 22.13 -9.11
CA PRO A 219 -9.13 22.07 -7.67
C PRO A 219 -10.14 23.12 -7.20
N ASP A 220 -10.35 24.18 -7.99
CA ASP A 220 -11.38 25.22 -7.79
C ASP A 220 -12.83 24.70 -7.94
N TYR A 221 -13.02 23.52 -8.55
CA TYR A 221 -14.34 22.88 -8.64
C TYR A 221 -14.69 22.06 -7.40
N ALA A 222 -13.79 21.98 -6.41
CA ALA A 222 -14.03 21.27 -5.16
C ALA A 222 -14.92 22.07 -4.18
N GLY A 223 -15.71 21.32 -3.40
CA GLY A 223 -16.49 21.87 -2.28
C GLY A 223 -17.78 22.61 -2.66
N PRO A 224 -18.51 23.08 -1.65
CA PRO A 224 -19.85 23.66 -1.80
C PRO A 224 -19.86 25.06 -2.41
N HIS A 225 -18.74 25.79 -2.33
CA HIS A 225 -18.58 27.15 -2.84
C HIS A 225 -17.76 27.22 -4.14
N ALA A 226 -17.65 26.10 -4.85
CA ALA A 226 -16.98 26.01 -6.14
C ALA A 226 -17.51 27.03 -7.15
N THR A 227 -16.61 27.67 -7.88
CA THR A 227 -16.95 28.59 -8.97
C THR A 227 -16.83 27.87 -10.31
N PHE A 228 -17.92 27.84 -11.07
CA PHE A 228 -17.97 27.23 -12.39
C PHE A 228 -17.92 28.29 -13.47
N GLU A 229 -17.28 27.95 -14.59
CA GLU A 229 -17.30 28.78 -15.79
C GLU A 229 -18.71 28.85 -16.38
N ARG A 230 -19.09 30.01 -16.93
CA ARG A 230 -20.39 30.26 -17.55
C ARG A 230 -20.22 30.73 -19.00
N GLU A 231 -21.24 30.49 -19.80
CA GLU A 231 -21.28 31.00 -21.18
C GLU A 231 -21.16 32.53 -21.19
N GLY A 232 -20.21 33.06 -21.97
CA GLY A 232 -19.95 34.50 -22.08
C GLY A 232 -18.84 35.06 -21.17
N ASP A 233 -18.21 34.22 -20.33
CA ASP A 233 -17.02 34.63 -19.57
C ASP A 233 -15.89 35.06 -20.53
N ARG A 234 -15.31 36.25 -20.27
CA ARG A 234 -14.20 36.78 -21.08
C ARG A 234 -12.95 35.93 -20.88
N SER A 235 -12.65 35.10 -21.87
CA SER A 235 -11.53 34.17 -21.86
C SER A 235 -10.47 34.58 -22.89
N LYS A 236 -9.19 34.42 -22.55
CA LYS A 236 -8.05 34.59 -23.47
C LYS A 236 -7.73 33.29 -24.24
N TYR A 237 -8.53 32.24 -24.04
CA TYR A 237 -8.31 30.91 -24.62
C TYR A 237 -9.03 30.76 -25.97
N SER A 238 -8.67 29.73 -26.75
CA SER A 238 -9.37 29.41 -28.01
C SER A 238 -10.83 29.02 -27.73
N GLN A 239 -11.70 29.13 -28.75
CA GLN A 239 -13.11 28.73 -28.64
C GLN A 239 -13.28 27.25 -28.27
N GLU A 240 -12.40 26.39 -28.78
CA GLU A 240 -12.36 24.95 -28.47
C GLU A 240 -12.04 24.71 -26.98
N THR A 241 -11.03 25.38 -26.43
CA THR A 241 -10.70 25.29 -25.00
C THR A 241 -11.84 25.81 -24.12
N ILE A 242 -12.53 26.88 -24.53
CA ILE A 242 -13.70 27.41 -23.81
C ILE A 242 -14.82 26.35 -23.80
N HIS A 243 -15.08 25.71 -24.94
CA HIS A 243 -16.09 24.67 -25.04
C HIS A 243 -15.79 23.47 -24.12
N HIS A 244 -14.56 22.96 -24.12
CA HIS A 244 -14.14 21.87 -23.23
C HIS A 244 -14.26 22.22 -21.76
N ARG A 245 -13.92 23.45 -21.38
CA ARG A 245 -14.07 23.87 -19.97
C ARG A 245 -15.53 23.98 -19.55
N LEU A 246 -16.41 24.46 -20.43
CA LEU A 246 -17.84 24.50 -20.18
C LEU A 246 -18.43 23.09 -20.07
N GLU A 247 -18.03 22.17 -20.96
CA GLU A 247 -18.42 20.76 -20.89
C GLU A 247 -18.04 20.14 -19.53
N MET A 248 -16.78 20.30 -19.13
CA MET A 248 -16.28 19.83 -17.85
C MET A 248 -16.99 20.49 -16.65
N ALA A 249 -17.20 21.80 -16.70
CA ALA A 249 -17.89 22.55 -15.65
C ALA A 249 -19.31 22.04 -15.43
N GLN A 250 -20.08 21.90 -16.51
CA GLN A 250 -21.47 21.41 -16.46
C GLN A 250 -21.55 19.99 -15.90
N ALA A 251 -20.63 19.12 -16.32
CA ALA A 251 -20.61 17.74 -15.83
C ALA A 251 -20.26 17.64 -14.34
N ILE A 252 -19.27 18.40 -13.87
CA ILE A 252 -18.80 18.35 -12.48
C ILE A 252 -19.74 19.10 -11.53
N GLU A 253 -20.38 20.19 -11.97
CA GLU A 253 -21.34 20.97 -11.17
C GLU A 253 -22.47 20.06 -10.63
N ALA A 254 -22.96 19.14 -11.45
CA ALA A 254 -24.00 18.17 -11.09
C ALA A 254 -23.57 17.13 -10.03
N MET A 255 -22.27 16.96 -9.78
CA MET A 255 -21.72 15.88 -8.93
C MET A 255 -21.34 16.35 -7.51
N ALA A 256 -22.31 16.85 -6.74
CA ALA A 256 -22.07 17.41 -5.40
C ALA A 256 -21.20 16.52 -4.48
N LYS A 257 -21.52 15.22 -4.36
CA LYS A 257 -20.75 14.29 -3.51
C LYS A 257 -19.29 14.12 -3.94
N VAL A 258 -19.02 14.11 -5.25
CA VAL A 258 -17.66 14.01 -5.76
C VAL A 258 -16.88 15.27 -5.40
N ARG A 259 -17.52 16.45 -5.50
CA ARG A 259 -16.93 17.74 -5.13
C ARG A 259 -16.61 17.84 -3.64
N ASP A 260 -17.49 17.35 -2.78
CA ASP A 260 -17.27 17.33 -1.32
C ASP A 260 -16.08 16.45 -0.96
N VAL A 261 -16.03 15.24 -1.52
CA VAL A 261 -14.92 14.31 -1.33
C VAL A 261 -13.61 14.87 -1.88
N ALA A 262 -13.63 15.49 -3.07
CA ALA A 262 -12.45 16.13 -3.64
C ALA A 262 -11.91 17.24 -2.74
N SER A 263 -12.79 18.03 -2.10
CA SER A 263 -12.39 19.05 -1.14
C SER A 263 -11.63 18.47 0.05
N LEU A 264 -12.09 17.35 0.60
CA LEU A 264 -11.42 16.65 1.70
C LEU A 264 -10.06 16.09 1.27
N LEU A 265 -9.97 15.53 0.07
CA LEU A 265 -8.70 15.01 -0.46
C LEU A 265 -7.69 16.12 -0.72
N LEU A 266 -8.11 17.27 -1.26
CA LEU A 266 -7.23 18.43 -1.46
C LEU A 266 -6.75 19.04 -0.14
N GLU A 267 -7.56 18.97 0.93
CA GLU A 267 -7.15 19.34 2.29
C GLU A 267 -6.02 18.42 2.80
N LEU A 268 -6.13 17.12 2.55
CA LEU A 268 -5.09 16.14 2.89
C LEU A 268 -3.80 16.36 2.09
N PHE A 269 -3.90 16.67 0.80
CA PHE A 269 -2.74 16.86 -0.08
C PHE A 269 -2.09 18.25 0.05
N GLY A 270 -2.69 19.15 0.84
CA GLY A 270 -2.17 20.50 1.06
C GLY A 270 -2.35 21.45 -0.13
N GLN A 271 -3.30 21.14 -1.04
CA GLN A 271 -3.59 21.92 -2.25
C GLN A 271 -4.88 22.75 -2.15
N GLY A 272 -5.52 22.81 -0.96
CA GLY A 272 -6.73 23.60 -0.72
C GLY A 272 -6.48 25.11 -0.58
N VAL A 273 -7.48 25.91 -0.98
CA VAL A 273 -7.50 27.37 -0.78
C VAL A 273 -7.67 27.67 0.72
N GLY A 274 -6.63 28.19 1.37
CA GLY A 274 -6.77 28.86 2.68
C GLY A 274 -6.07 28.25 3.90
N TRP A 275 -5.32 27.15 3.77
CA TRP A 275 -4.54 26.62 4.90
C TRP A 275 -3.08 26.41 4.50
N HIS A 276 -2.27 27.45 4.68
CA HIS A 276 -0.82 27.34 4.63
C HIS A 276 -0.28 27.34 6.07
N ASP A 277 0.69 26.46 6.34
CA ASP A 277 1.49 26.30 7.56
C ASP A 277 0.93 25.57 8.82
N ARG A 278 -0.33 25.14 8.88
CA ARG A 278 -0.83 24.25 9.97
C ARG A 278 -1.82 23.16 9.50
N GLY A 279 -1.43 22.39 8.49
CA GLY A 279 -2.28 21.37 7.86
C GLY A 279 -2.77 20.22 8.77
N LEU A 280 -3.74 19.45 8.26
CA LEU A 280 -4.35 18.27 8.90
C LEU A 280 -3.33 17.31 9.54
N LEU A 281 -2.17 17.15 8.90
CA LEU A 281 -1.11 16.25 9.35
C LEU A 281 -0.44 16.70 10.66
N ASN A 282 -0.51 17.99 10.99
CA ASN A 282 0.01 18.56 12.25
C ASN A 282 -1.07 18.63 13.35
N ARG A 283 -2.28 18.13 13.10
CA ARG A 283 -3.40 18.12 14.06
C ARG A 283 -3.40 16.85 14.93
N PRO A 284 -4.17 16.79 16.03
CA PRO A 284 -4.27 15.60 16.87
C PRO A 284 -4.89 14.37 16.15
N ALA A 285 -4.69 13.17 16.71
CA ALA A 285 -5.20 11.88 16.24
C ALA A 285 -6.69 11.89 15.93
N GLU A 286 -7.44 12.48 16.86
CA GLU A 286 -8.89 12.54 16.87
C GLU A 286 -9.38 13.41 15.71
N THR A 287 -8.63 14.47 15.36
CA THR A 287 -8.94 15.31 14.20
C THR A 287 -8.68 14.57 12.89
N ARG A 288 -7.62 13.76 12.82
CA ARG A 288 -7.34 12.92 11.63
C ARG A 288 -8.30 11.73 11.52
N ALA A 289 -8.70 11.12 12.63
CA ALA A 289 -9.71 10.06 12.66
C ALA A 289 -11.08 10.62 12.25
N ALA A 290 -11.46 11.79 12.80
CA ALA A 290 -12.65 12.52 12.38
C ALA A 290 -12.61 12.89 10.89
N PHE A 291 -11.44 13.22 10.34
CA PHE A 291 -11.26 13.40 8.90
C PHE A 291 -11.58 12.11 8.11
N VAL A 292 -11.07 10.95 8.53
CA VAL A 292 -11.37 9.66 7.88
C VAL A 292 -12.86 9.31 7.99
N ASP A 293 -13.48 9.59 9.13
CA ASP A 293 -14.92 9.41 9.32
C ASP A 293 -15.75 10.37 8.47
N ASN A 294 -15.33 11.63 8.35
CA ASN A 294 -15.94 12.62 7.46
C ASN A 294 -15.80 12.18 5.99
N LEU A 295 -14.65 11.66 5.60
CA LEU A 295 -14.42 11.12 4.26
C LEU A 295 -15.34 9.92 3.99
N ARG A 296 -15.47 9.00 4.96
CA ARG A 296 -16.40 7.87 4.88
C ARG A 296 -17.86 8.35 4.78
N ALA A 297 -18.25 9.35 5.56
CA ALA A 297 -19.59 9.93 5.53
C ALA A 297 -19.91 10.61 4.18
N ALA A 298 -18.96 11.35 3.62
CA ALA A 298 -19.10 12.03 2.33
C ALA A 298 -19.24 11.03 1.16
N ILE A 299 -18.51 9.92 1.21
CA ILE A 299 -18.64 8.81 0.23
C ILE A 299 -20.02 8.14 0.36
N GLY A 300 -20.46 7.89 1.60
CA GLY A 300 -21.69 7.16 1.90
C GLY A 300 -21.66 5.72 1.37
N HIS A 301 -22.78 5.26 0.79
CA HIS A 301 -22.93 3.89 0.28
C HIS A 301 -22.57 3.73 -1.21
N ASN A 302 -21.84 4.68 -1.82
CA ASN A 302 -21.50 4.59 -3.24
C ASN A 302 -20.18 3.82 -3.47
N PRO A 303 -20.21 2.58 -4.00
CA PRO A 303 -19.00 1.78 -4.20
C PRO A 303 -18.07 2.36 -5.28
N GLN A 304 -18.62 2.95 -6.35
CA GLN A 304 -17.82 3.54 -7.43
C GLN A 304 -17.03 4.75 -6.94
N LEU A 305 -17.66 5.61 -6.14
CA LEU A 305 -16.99 6.75 -5.52
C LEU A 305 -15.93 6.28 -4.51
N ARG A 306 -16.24 5.27 -3.68
CA ARG A 306 -15.29 4.71 -2.72
C ARG A 306 -14.03 4.16 -3.40
N GLN A 307 -14.20 3.40 -4.48
CA GLN A 307 -13.08 2.85 -5.26
C GLN A 307 -12.24 3.96 -5.90
N ALA A 308 -12.88 4.99 -6.46
CA ALA A 308 -12.18 6.16 -6.99
C ALA A 308 -11.39 6.91 -5.91
N VAL A 309 -11.94 7.04 -4.70
CA VAL A 309 -11.25 7.67 -3.56
C VAL A 309 -10.05 6.85 -3.10
N ILE A 310 -10.20 5.53 -2.99
CA ILE A 310 -9.08 4.64 -2.63
C ILE A 310 -7.94 4.81 -3.64
N GLU A 311 -8.24 4.82 -4.94
CA GLU A 311 -7.24 5.05 -5.98
C GLU A 311 -6.57 6.43 -5.85
N ALA A 312 -7.35 7.49 -5.66
CA ALA A 312 -6.84 8.86 -5.48
C ALA A 312 -5.92 8.99 -4.24
N LEU A 313 -6.30 8.37 -3.11
CA LEU A 313 -5.48 8.36 -1.90
C LEU A 313 -4.12 7.68 -2.12
N LEU A 314 -4.09 6.56 -2.87
CA LEU A 314 -2.87 5.81 -3.12
C LEU A 314 -1.98 6.43 -4.22
N TRP A 315 -2.54 7.34 -5.02
CA TRP A 315 -1.85 7.96 -6.15
C TRP A 315 -1.37 9.38 -5.84
N SER A 316 -2.23 10.24 -5.28
CA SER A 316 -1.95 11.67 -5.19
C SER A 316 -1.26 12.12 -3.88
N ALA A 317 -1.14 11.23 -2.90
CA ALA A 317 -0.56 11.56 -1.60
C ALA A 317 0.96 11.37 -1.57
N ASP A 318 1.69 12.39 -1.10
CA ASP A 318 3.14 12.37 -0.95
C ASP A 318 3.61 12.57 0.51
N GLY A 319 4.81 12.10 0.82
CA GLY A 319 5.46 12.31 2.12
C GLY A 319 4.62 11.85 3.31
N ARG A 320 4.44 12.70 4.33
CA ARG A 320 3.62 12.37 5.51
C ARG A 320 2.12 12.22 5.21
N ALA A 321 1.64 12.75 4.07
CA ALA A 321 0.25 12.57 3.65
C ALA A 321 0.01 11.13 3.16
N ALA A 322 1.03 10.49 2.58
CA ALA A 322 0.94 9.14 2.04
C ALA A 322 0.60 8.11 3.13
N ASP A 323 1.18 8.25 4.33
CA ASP A 323 0.91 7.35 5.46
C ASP A 323 -0.56 7.42 5.90
N LEU A 324 -1.09 8.64 6.07
CA LEU A 324 -2.50 8.84 6.43
C LEU A 324 -3.44 8.42 5.29
N ALA A 325 -3.05 8.67 4.04
CA ALA A 325 -3.83 8.27 2.87
C ALA A 325 -3.92 6.74 2.74
N GLN A 326 -2.81 6.03 2.99
CA GLN A 326 -2.80 4.57 2.99
C GLN A 326 -3.61 4.00 4.15
N PHE A 327 -3.56 4.62 5.34
CA PHE A 327 -4.44 4.27 6.46
C PHE A 327 -5.92 4.47 6.11
N ALA A 328 -6.28 5.63 5.55
CA ALA A 328 -7.63 5.93 5.12
C ALA A 328 -8.11 4.94 4.05
N ALA A 329 -7.25 4.55 3.11
CA ALA A 329 -7.57 3.54 2.10
C ALA A 329 -7.90 2.17 2.71
N VAL A 330 -7.15 1.71 3.73
CA VAL A 330 -7.46 0.47 4.47
C VAL A 330 -8.78 0.61 5.24
N ALA A 331 -9.01 1.74 5.88
CA ALA A 331 -10.23 2.01 6.65
C ALA A 331 -11.49 2.12 5.78
N LEU A 332 -11.35 2.55 4.53
CA LEU A 332 -12.45 2.67 3.57
C LEU A 332 -12.75 1.36 2.84
N ALA A 333 -11.72 0.54 2.55
CA ALA A 333 -11.86 -0.68 1.75
C ALA A 333 -12.88 -1.66 2.35
N GLN A 334 -13.85 -2.11 1.54
CA GLN A 334 -14.86 -3.09 1.90
C GLN A 334 -14.61 -4.44 1.22
N PRO A 335 -15.17 -5.57 1.72
CA PRO A 335 -15.00 -6.89 1.10
C PRO A 335 -15.32 -6.96 -0.40
N GLU A 336 -16.28 -6.17 -0.84
CA GLU A 336 -16.69 -6.03 -2.25
C GLU A 336 -15.64 -5.34 -3.15
N ASP A 337 -14.70 -4.59 -2.57
CA ASP A 337 -13.67 -3.85 -3.32
C ASP A 337 -12.47 -4.73 -3.72
N ARG A 338 -12.48 -6.02 -3.37
CA ARG A 338 -11.35 -6.93 -3.61
C ARG A 338 -10.98 -7.06 -5.09
N SER A 339 -11.95 -7.10 -5.98
CA SER A 339 -11.71 -7.16 -7.43
C SER A 339 -11.12 -5.86 -7.97
N ALA A 340 -11.64 -4.71 -7.53
CA ALA A 340 -11.11 -3.39 -7.89
C ALA A 340 -9.66 -3.20 -7.42
N LEU A 341 -9.32 -3.66 -6.21
CA LEU A 341 -7.93 -3.65 -5.73
C LEU A 341 -7.01 -4.57 -6.54
N LEU A 342 -7.49 -5.73 -7.01
CA LEU A 342 -6.69 -6.59 -7.89
C LEU A 342 -6.42 -5.93 -9.25
N GLU A 343 -7.37 -5.16 -9.76
CA GLU A 343 -7.20 -4.37 -10.97
C GLU A 343 -6.17 -3.25 -10.77
N LEU A 344 -6.21 -2.58 -9.62
CA LEU A 344 -5.24 -1.54 -9.22
C LEU A 344 -3.81 -2.07 -9.03
N GLU A 345 -3.61 -3.37 -8.79
CA GLU A 345 -2.25 -3.96 -8.83
C GLU A 345 -1.61 -3.91 -10.23
N ARG A 346 -2.40 -3.67 -11.28
CA ARG A 346 -1.96 -3.48 -12.67
C ARG A 346 -1.94 -1.99 -13.07
N HIS A 347 -2.06 -1.08 -12.11
CA HIS A 347 -2.02 0.37 -12.36
C HIS A 347 -0.71 0.79 -13.05
N PRO A 348 -0.70 1.74 -14.00
CA PRO A 348 0.52 2.16 -14.70
C PRO A 348 1.61 2.70 -13.75
N VAL A 349 1.22 3.33 -12.65
CA VAL A 349 2.14 3.88 -11.64
C VAL A 349 2.57 2.81 -10.63
N ARG A 350 3.88 2.54 -10.52
CA ARG A 350 4.47 1.52 -9.62
C ARG A 350 4.12 1.72 -8.16
N VAL A 351 4.16 2.96 -7.66
CA VAL A 351 3.85 3.27 -6.25
C VAL A 351 2.44 2.82 -5.89
N VAL A 352 1.46 3.10 -6.76
CA VAL A 352 0.07 2.65 -6.60
C VAL A 352 -0.02 1.13 -6.57
N GLN A 353 0.73 0.41 -7.43
CA GLN A 353 0.77 -1.06 -7.41
C GLN A 353 1.23 -1.60 -6.05
N HIS A 354 2.32 -1.04 -5.50
CA HIS A 354 2.87 -1.46 -4.21
C HIS A 354 1.94 -1.11 -3.04
N ALA A 355 1.39 0.10 -3.02
CA ALA A 355 0.48 0.58 -1.98
C ALA A 355 -0.84 -0.22 -1.99
N THR A 356 -1.36 -0.55 -3.18
CA THR A 356 -2.56 -1.39 -3.34
C THR A 356 -2.33 -2.80 -2.81
N ARG A 357 -1.19 -3.42 -3.13
CA ARG A 357 -0.82 -4.74 -2.56
C ARG A 357 -0.78 -4.71 -1.05
N ALA A 358 -0.22 -3.65 -0.47
CA ALA A 358 -0.19 -3.44 0.96
C ALA A 358 -1.60 -3.30 1.57
N VAL A 359 -2.48 -2.48 0.97
CA VAL A 359 -3.89 -2.34 1.41
C VAL A 359 -4.63 -3.67 1.34
N ARG A 360 -4.49 -4.41 0.23
CA ARG A 360 -5.15 -5.71 0.06
C ARG A 360 -4.63 -6.75 1.05
N ALA A 361 -3.32 -6.79 1.28
CA ALA A 361 -2.71 -7.66 2.27
C ALA A 361 -3.20 -7.33 3.68
N ALA A 362 -3.34 -6.04 3.99
CA ALA A 362 -3.81 -5.59 5.29
C ALA A 362 -5.29 -5.93 5.54
N LYS A 363 -6.16 -5.70 4.54
CA LYS A 363 -7.62 -5.84 4.70
C LYS A 363 -8.15 -7.25 4.45
N PHE A 364 -7.53 -8.00 3.54
CA PHE A 364 -8.05 -9.29 3.05
C PHE A 364 -7.07 -10.45 3.14
N GLY A 365 -5.84 -10.21 3.62
CA GLY A 365 -4.86 -11.26 3.82
C GLY A 365 -5.24 -12.16 4.99
N LYS A 366 -5.44 -13.46 4.73
CA LYS A 366 -5.16 -14.48 5.76
C LYS A 366 -3.64 -14.48 5.93
N GLN A 367 -3.15 -14.16 7.14
CA GLN A 367 -1.72 -14.16 7.55
C GLN A 367 -0.77 -14.57 6.43
N LEU A 368 -0.06 -13.61 5.83
CA LEU A 368 0.94 -13.87 4.81
C LEU A 368 1.93 -14.93 5.32
N GLY A 369 1.81 -16.13 4.77
CA GLY A 369 2.70 -17.24 5.02
C GLY A 369 4.10 -16.90 4.53
N THR A 370 5.08 -17.15 5.40
CA THR A 370 6.50 -17.40 5.13
C THR A 370 7.24 -16.39 4.23
N GLY A 371 8.13 -15.60 4.85
CA GLY A 371 9.38 -15.17 4.20
C GLY A 371 9.55 -13.68 3.87
N ALA A 372 8.58 -12.81 4.12
CA ALA A 372 8.84 -11.37 4.11
C ALA A 372 9.53 -11.01 5.44
N LEU A 373 10.85 -10.84 5.37
CA LEU A 373 11.68 -10.24 6.42
C LEU A 373 10.96 -9.02 7.04
N PRO A 374 10.87 -8.89 8.37
CA PRO A 374 10.42 -7.65 8.99
C PRO A 374 11.57 -6.64 8.90
N ALA A 375 11.69 -5.97 7.77
CA ALA A 375 12.53 -4.78 7.67
C ALA A 375 11.66 -3.56 8.00
N GLY A 376 11.61 -3.23 9.29
CA GLY A 376 10.94 -2.04 9.83
C GLY A 376 9.49 -2.29 10.26
N GLY A 377 9.16 -1.84 11.47
CA GLY A 377 7.82 -1.87 12.06
C GLY A 377 6.75 -1.26 11.15
N SER A 378 6.17 -2.08 10.29
CA SER A 378 5.15 -1.64 9.33
C SER A 378 3.81 -1.50 10.03
N LEU A 379 3.23 -0.31 9.92
CA LEU A 379 1.87 0.07 10.32
C LEU A 379 0.79 -0.95 9.88
N LEU A 380 1.04 -1.63 8.75
CA LEU A 380 0.18 -2.67 8.19
C LEU A 380 0.11 -3.92 9.07
N GLN A 381 1.20 -4.28 9.74
CA GLN A 381 1.22 -5.45 10.63
C GLN A 381 0.38 -5.20 11.88
N ALA A 382 0.40 -3.96 12.36
CA ALA A 382 -0.38 -3.53 13.51
C ALA A 382 -1.86 -3.30 13.18
N VAL A 383 -2.18 -2.79 11.98
CA VAL A 383 -3.57 -2.73 11.49
C VAL A 383 -4.12 -4.12 11.19
N VAL A 384 -3.31 -5.04 10.62
CA VAL A 384 -3.74 -6.45 10.45
C VAL A 384 -4.02 -7.09 11.79
N THR A 385 -3.22 -6.90 12.83
CA THR A 385 -3.53 -7.47 14.15
C THR A 385 -4.71 -6.77 14.84
N LEU A 386 -4.95 -5.48 14.56
CA LEU A 386 -6.13 -4.73 15.02
C LEU A 386 -7.42 -5.09 14.25
N ASP A 387 -7.35 -5.50 12.98
CA ASP A 387 -8.51 -5.82 12.12
C ASP A 387 -8.78 -7.34 12.05
N SER A 388 -7.73 -8.18 12.20
CA SER A 388 -7.86 -9.65 12.37
C SER A 388 -8.53 -10.03 13.69
N GLY A 389 -8.48 -9.12 14.66
CA GLY A 389 -9.38 -9.13 15.79
C GLY A 389 -10.34 -7.98 15.61
N VAL A 390 -11.51 -8.23 14.99
CA VAL A 390 -12.72 -7.51 15.39
C VAL A 390 -12.88 -7.77 16.89
N ALA A 391 -12.18 -6.95 17.68
CA ALA A 391 -12.41 -6.83 19.09
C ALA A 391 -13.85 -6.35 19.17
N SER A 392 -14.70 -7.18 19.77
CA SER A 392 -15.88 -6.62 20.41
C SER A 392 -15.36 -5.47 21.27
N ALA A 393 -15.75 -4.24 20.96
CA ALA A 393 -15.48 -3.06 21.78
C ALA A 393 -16.07 -3.16 23.21
N ALA A 394 -16.52 -4.35 23.62
CA ALA A 394 -17.14 -4.65 24.90
C ALA A 394 -16.18 -5.19 25.97
N GLU A 395 -14.96 -5.64 25.64
CA GLU A 395 -14.04 -6.13 26.68
C GLU A 395 -13.14 -4.98 27.22
N PRO A 396 -13.22 -4.64 28.52
CA PRO A 396 -12.42 -3.56 29.09
C PRO A 396 -10.94 -3.92 29.17
N ALA A 397 -10.08 -2.91 29.05
CA ALA A 397 -8.65 -3.02 29.33
C ALA A 397 -8.42 -3.56 30.76
N ARG A 398 -7.43 -4.43 30.91
CA ARG A 398 -7.16 -5.16 32.17
C ARG A 398 -5.94 -4.61 32.91
N THR A 399 -5.23 -3.66 32.33
CA THR A 399 -4.02 -3.01 32.85
C THR A 399 -4.20 -1.49 32.88
N TRP A 400 -3.27 -0.79 33.53
CA TRP A 400 -3.25 0.67 33.56
C TRP A 400 -2.89 1.31 32.21
N LEU A 401 -2.48 0.51 31.21
CA LEU A 401 -2.26 0.99 29.84
C LEU A 401 -3.56 1.41 29.15
N GLY A 402 -4.74 1.04 29.66
CA GLY A 402 -6.03 1.55 29.17
C GLY A 402 -6.45 1.10 27.78
N ASP A 403 -5.58 0.48 26.98
CA ASP A 403 -5.85 0.00 25.64
C ASP A 403 -5.82 -1.53 25.58
N ARG A 404 -7.01 -2.12 25.39
CA ARG A 404 -7.18 -3.58 25.30
C ARG A 404 -6.46 -4.18 24.10
N ALA A 405 -6.36 -3.44 23.00
CA ALA A 405 -5.72 -3.92 21.80
C ALA A 405 -4.20 -4.01 21.98
N VAL A 406 -3.59 -2.98 22.58
CA VAL A 406 -2.16 -3.00 22.94
C VAL A 406 -1.87 -4.13 23.92
N GLU A 407 -2.69 -4.31 24.96
CA GLU A 407 -2.54 -5.42 25.90
C GLU A 407 -2.54 -6.80 25.20
N ARG A 408 -3.46 -7.01 24.26
CA ARG A 408 -3.53 -8.29 23.52
C ARG A 408 -2.36 -8.46 22.58
N LEU A 409 -1.83 -7.39 21.98
CA LEU A 409 -0.62 -7.46 21.16
C LEU A 409 0.59 -7.91 21.98
N ILE A 410 0.77 -7.34 23.17
CA ILE A 410 1.82 -7.70 24.12
C ILE A 410 1.64 -9.16 24.54
N GLU A 411 0.44 -9.53 25.01
CA GLU A 411 0.11 -10.90 25.44
C GLU A 411 0.39 -11.92 24.33
N GLN A 412 -0.09 -11.68 23.10
CA GLN A 412 0.09 -12.60 21.98
C GLN A 412 1.55 -12.71 21.57
N THR A 413 2.32 -11.63 21.64
CA THR A 413 3.75 -11.63 21.33
C THR A 413 4.49 -12.54 22.31
N ILE A 414 4.21 -12.40 23.61
CA ILE A 414 4.79 -13.26 24.65
C ILE A 414 4.33 -14.71 24.47
N ALA A 415 3.04 -14.94 24.22
CA ALA A 415 2.49 -16.30 24.07
C ALA A 415 3.13 -17.06 22.91
N ARG A 416 3.46 -16.39 21.80
CA ARG A 416 4.18 -17.00 20.66
C ARG A 416 5.62 -17.37 21.03
N VAL A 417 6.33 -16.50 21.75
CA VAL A 417 7.69 -16.80 22.23
C VAL A 417 7.65 -17.96 23.23
N GLU A 418 6.70 -17.94 24.17
CA GLU A 418 6.48 -18.99 25.16
C GLU A 418 6.22 -20.35 24.49
N ALA A 419 5.33 -20.41 23.49
CA ALA A 419 5.02 -21.64 22.76
C ALA A 419 6.25 -22.21 22.02
N LYS A 420 6.94 -21.35 21.26
CA LYS A 420 8.17 -21.73 20.54
C LYS A 420 9.25 -22.24 21.49
N TYR A 421 9.46 -21.54 22.60
CA TYR A 421 10.45 -21.91 23.60
C TYR A 421 10.16 -23.29 24.22
N ALA A 422 8.89 -23.60 24.46
CA ALA A 422 8.48 -24.90 25.00
C ALA A 422 8.67 -26.05 24.01
N GLU A 423 8.44 -25.82 22.72
CA GLU A 423 8.74 -26.78 21.65
C GLU A 423 10.26 -27.05 21.56
N GLU A 424 11.06 -25.99 21.63
CA GLU A 424 12.54 -26.07 21.56
C GLU A 424 13.18 -26.69 22.81
N TYR A 425 12.47 -26.75 23.95
CA TYR A 425 12.98 -27.33 25.20
C TYR A 425 13.39 -28.79 25.04
N ALA A 426 12.80 -29.54 24.10
CA ALA A 426 13.22 -30.90 23.77
C ALA A 426 14.69 -30.96 23.31
N ASN A 427 15.19 -29.94 22.63
CA ASN A 427 16.55 -29.91 22.11
C ASN A 427 17.53 -29.24 23.10
N HIS A 428 17.04 -28.30 23.91
CA HIS A 428 17.88 -27.43 24.74
C HIS A 428 17.74 -27.62 26.26
N GLY A 429 16.83 -28.45 26.76
CA GLY A 429 16.55 -28.58 28.19
C GLY A 429 17.70 -29.15 29.06
N ASP A 430 18.74 -29.72 28.44
CA ASP A 430 19.95 -30.14 29.14
C ASP A 430 20.88 -28.97 29.51
N GLU A 431 20.68 -27.78 28.93
CA GLU A 431 21.40 -26.54 29.25
C GLU A 431 21.14 -26.07 30.69
N GLY A 432 22.02 -25.20 31.21
CA GLY A 432 21.87 -24.60 32.55
C GLY A 432 20.70 -23.61 32.61
N GLU A 433 20.14 -23.41 33.80
CA GLU A 433 19.02 -22.48 34.06
C GLU A 433 19.34 -21.06 33.57
N ASP A 434 20.56 -20.57 33.82
CA ASP A 434 21.06 -19.28 33.34
C ASP A 434 20.98 -19.12 31.81
N ARG A 435 21.31 -20.17 31.05
CA ARG A 435 21.29 -20.15 29.57
C ARG A 435 19.85 -20.20 29.04
N LEU A 436 19.03 -21.04 29.67
CA LEU A 436 17.61 -21.18 29.37
C LEU A 436 16.89 -19.83 29.55
N LEU A 437 17.08 -19.18 30.70
CA LEU A 437 16.56 -17.83 30.98
C LEU A 437 17.10 -16.79 29.99
N SER A 438 18.42 -16.78 29.76
CA SER A 438 19.05 -15.83 28.84
C SER A 438 18.50 -15.93 27.42
N SER A 439 18.25 -17.15 26.93
CA SER A 439 17.70 -17.36 25.59
C SER A 439 16.26 -16.87 25.49
N LEU A 440 15.42 -17.18 26.49
CA LEU A 440 14.03 -16.73 26.56
C LEU A 440 13.93 -15.21 26.53
N PHE A 441 14.62 -14.52 27.44
CA PHE A 441 14.55 -13.05 27.53
C PHE A 441 15.21 -12.35 26.36
N ARG A 442 16.22 -12.96 25.71
CA ARG A 442 16.79 -12.43 24.47
C ARG A 442 15.79 -12.50 23.31
N GLU A 443 15.07 -13.60 23.15
CA GLU A 443 14.02 -13.70 22.12
C GLU A 443 12.87 -12.74 22.44
N LEU A 444 12.44 -12.63 23.70
CA LEU A 444 11.43 -11.65 24.11
C LEU A 444 11.88 -10.22 23.79
N ALA A 445 13.11 -9.83 24.15
CA ALA A 445 13.63 -8.49 23.87
C ALA A 445 13.68 -8.19 22.38
N LEU A 446 14.03 -9.17 21.53
CA LEU A 446 14.00 -9.02 20.09
C LEU A 446 12.57 -8.76 19.58
N ARG A 447 11.60 -9.57 20.03
CA ARG A 447 10.20 -9.44 19.59
C ARG A 447 9.53 -8.19 20.10
N PHE A 448 9.89 -7.75 21.29
CA PHE A 448 9.42 -6.48 21.82
C PHE A 448 10.06 -5.30 21.12
N SER A 449 11.35 -5.35 20.77
CA SER A 449 11.94 -4.30 19.93
C SER A 449 11.23 -4.17 18.57
N ASP A 450 10.79 -5.28 17.96
CA ASP A 450 9.99 -5.25 16.73
C ASP A 450 8.60 -4.63 16.97
N LEU A 451 7.96 -5.00 18.09
CA LEU A 451 6.66 -4.48 18.50
C LEU A 451 6.72 -2.98 18.82
N ASP A 452 7.76 -2.53 19.51
CA ASP A 452 7.97 -1.14 19.91
C ASP A 452 8.11 -0.25 18.69
N GLN A 453 8.88 -0.66 17.67
CA GLN A 453 8.96 0.07 16.41
C GLN A 453 7.60 0.17 15.70
N ALA A 454 6.78 -0.88 15.76
CA ALA A 454 5.46 -0.89 15.15
C ALA A 454 4.46 -0.01 15.92
N LEU A 455 4.48 -0.07 17.25
CA LEU A 455 3.68 0.79 18.13
C LEU A 455 4.11 2.25 18.02
N GLU A 456 5.40 2.53 17.88
CA GLU A 456 5.92 3.88 17.66
C GLU A 456 5.51 4.42 16.27
N ALA A 457 5.57 3.60 15.23
CA ALA A 457 5.12 3.99 13.90
C ALA A 457 3.60 4.26 13.88
N LEU A 458 2.82 3.44 14.59
CA LEU A 458 1.40 3.68 14.81
C LEU A 458 1.15 4.96 15.60
N ALA A 459 1.86 5.16 16.71
CA ALA A 459 1.72 6.35 17.54
C ALA A 459 2.11 7.61 16.77
N ARG A 460 3.12 7.53 15.88
CA ARG A 460 3.52 8.62 14.98
C ARG A 460 2.48 8.91 13.89
N ALA A 461 1.89 7.88 13.28
CA ALA A 461 0.87 8.03 12.24
C ALA A 461 -0.49 8.46 12.81
N ALA A 462 -0.84 7.91 13.97
CA ALA A 462 -1.98 8.33 14.76
C ALA A 462 -1.71 9.67 15.46
N ALA A 463 -0.46 10.12 15.63
CA ALA A 463 -0.01 11.24 16.48
C ALA A 463 -0.86 11.42 17.75
N ALA A 464 -0.93 10.35 18.54
CA ALA A 464 -1.57 10.33 19.85
C ALA A 464 -0.74 11.14 20.86
N PRO A 465 -1.35 11.98 21.71
CA PRO A 465 -0.63 12.74 22.73
C PRO A 465 -0.02 11.82 23.79
N HIS A 466 1.23 12.11 24.16
CA HIS A 466 2.02 11.30 25.08
C HIS A 466 1.46 11.28 26.51
N ARG A 467 0.81 10.17 26.92
CA ARG A 467 0.24 10.05 28.28
C ARG A 467 0.75 8.89 29.13
N ALA A 468 1.21 7.77 28.58
CA ALA A 468 1.77 6.68 29.39
C ALA A 468 2.87 5.89 28.67
N SER A 469 4.09 5.81 29.21
CA SER A 469 5.14 4.92 28.70
C SER A 469 5.56 3.92 29.78
N VAL A 470 6.09 2.77 29.36
CA VAL A 470 6.59 1.77 30.31
C VAL A 470 7.83 1.13 29.75
N THR A 471 8.89 1.15 30.55
CA THR A 471 10.09 0.37 30.26
C THR A 471 10.11 -0.85 31.16
N MET A 472 10.38 -2.00 30.58
CA MET A 472 10.73 -3.21 31.30
C MET A 472 12.18 -3.53 31.03
N GLU A 473 12.94 -3.74 32.08
CA GLU A 473 14.32 -4.14 32.02
C GLU A 473 14.47 -5.48 32.75
N TYR A 474 15.40 -6.30 32.30
CA TYR A 474 15.71 -7.57 32.95
C TYR A 474 17.20 -7.68 33.21
N ARG A 475 17.57 -8.29 34.33
CA ARG A 475 18.97 -8.55 34.69
C ARG A 475 19.13 -9.97 35.17
N ASN A 476 19.96 -10.74 34.48
CA ASN A 476 20.40 -12.04 34.98
C ASN A 476 21.39 -11.82 36.13
N VAL A 477 21.19 -12.55 37.21
CA VAL A 477 22.05 -12.54 38.39
C VAL A 477 23.10 -13.62 38.19
N ASP A 478 24.37 -13.29 38.41
CA ASP A 478 25.43 -14.30 38.36
C ASP A 478 25.47 -15.14 39.66
N ARG A 479 26.12 -16.30 39.60
CA ARG A 479 26.19 -17.22 40.76
C ARG A 479 26.88 -16.60 41.98
N ALA A 480 27.81 -15.67 41.78
CA ALA A 480 28.53 -15.03 42.87
C ALA A 480 27.59 -14.06 43.62
N GLU A 481 26.78 -13.31 42.88
CA GLU A 481 25.79 -12.38 43.42
C GLU A 481 24.58 -13.11 44.00
N GLU A 482 24.13 -14.20 43.38
CA GLU A 482 23.06 -15.07 43.88
C GLU A 482 23.40 -15.55 45.31
N GLY A 483 24.63 -16.01 45.54
CA GLY A 483 25.13 -16.46 46.84
C GLY A 483 25.46 -15.33 47.83
N ALA A 484 25.57 -14.08 47.36
CA ALA A 484 25.88 -12.94 48.22
C ALA A 484 24.67 -12.49 49.03
N LYS A 485 24.90 -11.73 50.12
CA LYS A 485 23.84 -11.25 51.01
C LYS A 485 22.69 -10.59 50.23
N GLY A 486 21.47 -10.97 50.58
CA GLY A 486 20.25 -10.38 50.05
C GLY A 486 19.94 -9.03 50.70
N ILE A 487 18.75 -8.50 50.40
CA ILE A 487 18.22 -7.32 51.11
C ILE A 487 17.70 -7.71 52.49
N ARG A 488 17.37 -6.73 53.36
CA ARG A 488 16.78 -6.98 54.70
C ARG A 488 17.58 -7.95 55.59
N LYS A 489 18.90 -8.00 55.41
CA LYS A 489 19.83 -8.91 56.14
C LYS A 489 19.62 -10.40 55.85
N VAL A 490 18.96 -10.75 54.75
CA VAL A 490 18.81 -12.14 54.30
C VAL A 490 20.17 -12.70 53.86
N LYS A 491 20.41 -13.99 54.14
CA LYS A 491 21.74 -14.62 53.98
C LYS A 491 22.23 -14.65 52.53
N SER A 492 21.34 -14.84 51.56
CA SER A 492 21.65 -14.91 50.13
C SER A 492 20.59 -14.18 49.30
N PHE A 493 20.96 -13.66 48.13
CA PHE A 493 20.05 -13.01 47.19
C PHE A 493 19.14 -14.02 46.49
N SER A 494 19.64 -15.23 46.21
CA SER A 494 18.84 -16.42 45.82
C SER A 494 17.89 -16.22 44.63
N ALA A 495 18.12 -15.23 43.77
CA ALA A 495 17.34 -14.96 42.57
C ALA A 495 18.23 -15.16 41.35
N ASP A 496 17.70 -15.79 40.30
CA ASP A 496 18.39 -15.98 39.02
C ASP A 496 18.20 -14.78 38.09
N LEU A 497 17.08 -14.07 38.24
CA LEU A 497 16.70 -12.94 37.39
C LEU A 497 15.98 -11.86 38.20
N CYS A 498 16.32 -10.60 37.92
CA CYS A 498 15.56 -9.43 38.36
C CYS A 498 14.78 -8.86 37.17
N LEU A 499 13.47 -8.71 37.32
CA LEU A 499 12.63 -7.97 36.38
C LEU A 499 12.29 -6.60 36.99
N ILE A 500 12.57 -5.54 36.25
CA ILE A 500 12.35 -4.15 36.65
C ILE A 500 11.31 -3.55 35.71
N VAL A 501 10.25 -2.96 36.26
CA VAL A 501 9.24 -2.22 35.49
C VAL A 501 9.27 -0.77 35.93
N ASP A 502 9.49 0.15 35.00
CA ASP A 502 9.48 1.61 35.22
C ASP A 502 8.30 2.23 34.44
N PRO A 503 7.12 2.31 35.06
CA PRO A 503 5.96 2.96 34.48
C PRO A 503 6.04 4.50 34.59
N MET A 504 5.67 5.19 33.52
CA MET A 504 5.58 6.64 33.43
C MET A 504 4.18 7.03 32.97
N ILE A 505 3.54 8.00 33.63
CA ILE A 505 2.29 8.64 33.18
C ILE A 505 2.54 10.15 33.11
N ASP A 506 2.21 10.77 31.98
CA ASP A 506 2.38 12.21 31.73
C ASP A 506 3.80 12.71 32.06
N GLY A 507 4.81 11.92 31.69
CA GLY A 507 6.22 12.22 31.99
C GLY A 507 6.62 12.04 33.46
N THR A 508 5.72 11.56 34.31
CA THR A 508 5.94 11.31 35.75
C THR A 508 6.08 9.81 36.01
N SER A 509 7.17 9.38 36.65
CA SER A 509 7.35 7.98 37.05
C SER A 509 6.38 7.61 38.16
N LEU A 510 5.67 6.48 38.02
CA LEU A 510 4.89 5.88 39.12
C LEU A 510 5.77 5.06 40.08
N GLY A 511 7.09 5.09 39.89
CA GLY A 511 8.08 4.38 40.70
C GLY A 511 8.41 3.01 40.13
N ARG A 512 9.71 2.70 40.10
CA ARG A 512 10.23 1.40 39.64
C ARG A 512 9.78 0.27 40.56
N ARG A 513 9.34 -0.83 39.96
CA ARG A 513 8.95 -2.06 40.65
C ARG A 513 9.87 -3.20 40.28
N VAL A 514 10.28 -3.99 41.26
CA VAL A 514 11.15 -5.15 41.05
C VAL A 514 10.43 -6.44 41.43
N THR A 515 10.48 -7.40 40.52
CA THR A 515 10.10 -8.80 40.76
C THR A 515 11.36 -9.66 40.73
N LEU A 516 11.58 -10.47 41.76
CA LEU A 516 12.64 -11.48 41.77
C LEU A 516 12.12 -12.78 41.18
N VAL A 517 12.91 -13.40 40.31
CA VAL A 517 12.55 -14.63 39.60
C VAL A 517 13.58 -15.70 39.90
N GLN A 518 13.09 -16.88 40.26
CA GLN A 518 13.88 -18.10 40.33
C GLN A 518 13.47 -19.05 39.21
N ALA A 519 14.43 -19.48 38.38
CA ALA A 519 14.18 -20.50 37.39
C ALA A 519 14.42 -21.88 37.99
N LYS A 520 13.55 -22.85 37.65
CA LYS A 520 13.79 -24.27 37.91
C LYS A 520 13.51 -25.08 36.67
N ARG A 521 14.47 -25.90 36.26
CA ARG A 521 14.33 -26.74 35.07
C ARG A 521 13.94 -28.18 35.39
N LEU A 522 13.23 -28.79 34.46
CA LEU A 522 12.92 -30.22 34.51
C LEU A 522 14.07 -31.01 33.89
N TYR A 523 14.65 -31.93 34.67
CA TYR A 523 15.79 -32.73 34.24
C TYR A 523 15.33 -33.97 33.48
N ARG A 524 16.13 -34.42 32.50
CA ARG A 524 15.99 -35.75 31.92
C ARG A 524 16.47 -36.83 32.88
N ASN A 525 15.72 -37.91 32.99
CA ASN A 525 16.14 -39.12 33.65
C ASN A 525 17.13 -39.89 32.77
N LYS A 526 18.42 -39.70 33.03
CA LYS A 526 19.52 -40.32 32.27
C LYS A 526 19.72 -41.82 32.58
N LYS A 527 18.89 -42.44 33.43
CA LYS A 527 18.99 -43.88 33.74
C LYS A 527 18.50 -44.77 32.59
N ALA A 528 17.62 -44.28 31.72
CA ALA A 528 17.14 -45.02 30.55
C ALA A 528 18.03 -44.77 29.32
N ARG A 529 18.82 -45.77 28.92
CA ARG A 529 19.84 -45.66 27.85
C ARG A 529 19.30 -45.43 26.43
N LYS A 530 18.03 -45.75 26.14
CA LYS A 530 17.48 -45.72 24.77
C LYS A 530 16.55 -44.54 24.49
N GLN A 531 15.86 -44.00 25.50
CA GLN A 531 15.07 -42.77 25.44
C GLN A 531 15.01 -42.14 26.84
N PRO A 532 15.84 -41.13 27.14
CA PRO A 532 15.80 -40.47 28.45
C PRO A 532 14.49 -39.67 28.59
N ALA A 533 13.57 -40.20 29.39
CA ALA A 533 12.31 -39.53 29.72
C ALA A 533 12.56 -38.32 30.63
N TRP A 534 11.64 -37.35 30.63
CA TRP A 534 11.67 -36.24 31.57
C TRP A 534 11.34 -36.71 33.00
N SER A 535 11.91 -36.05 34.00
CA SER A 535 11.53 -36.22 35.41
C SER A 535 10.06 -35.83 35.62
N ASP A 536 9.41 -36.45 36.59
CA ASP A 536 8.01 -36.11 36.95
C ASP A 536 7.93 -34.95 37.96
N SER A 537 9.08 -34.50 38.50
CA SER A 537 9.14 -33.42 39.48
C SER A 537 10.33 -32.48 39.24
N PHE A 538 10.09 -31.20 39.54
CA PHE A 538 11.10 -30.15 39.67
C PHE A 538 11.76 -30.24 41.05
N LYS A 539 13.05 -29.91 41.12
CA LYS A 539 13.77 -29.79 42.38
C LYS A 539 13.69 -28.34 42.88
N ILE A 540 13.36 -28.18 44.16
CA ILE A 540 13.26 -26.89 44.84
C ILE A 540 14.31 -26.86 45.95
N ASP A 541 15.08 -25.79 45.98
CA ASP A 541 15.96 -25.50 47.11
C ASP A 541 15.17 -24.73 48.16
N ARG A 542 15.05 -25.32 49.35
CA ARG A 542 14.26 -24.76 50.45
C ARG A 542 14.86 -23.46 50.97
N ASP A 543 16.18 -23.39 51.09
CA ASP A 543 16.86 -22.22 51.65
C ASP A 543 16.76 -21.05 50.67
N GLN A 544 16.98 -21.29 49.37
CA GLN A 544 16.78 -20.27 48.33
C GLN A 544 15.35 -19.72 48.33
N ARG A 545 14.35 -20.62 48.44
CA ARG A 545 12.94 -20.25 48.50
C ARG A 545 12.63 -19.37 49.71
N VAL A 546 13.10 -19.74 50.90
CA VAL A 546 12.92 -18.95 52.13
C VAL A 546 13.59 -17.59 52.00
N HIS A 547 14.82 -17.52 51.48
CA HIS A 547 15.51 -16.25 51.25
C HIS A 547 14.75 -15.34 50.28
N LEU A 548 14.13 -15.87 49.23
CA LEU A 548 13.31 -15.07 48.31
C LEU A 548 12.07 -14.49 49.01
N GLN A 549 11.38 -15.28 49.83
CA GLN A 549 10.19 -14.84 50.57
C GLN A 549 10.51 -13.75 51.60
N GLU A 550 11.63 -13.87 52.30
CA GLU A 550 12.08 -12.87 53.29
C GLU A 550 12.46 -11.53 52.64
N GLN A 551 12.97 -11.58 51.41
CA GLN A 551 13.34 -10.38 50.66
C GLN A 551 12.13 -9.66 50.08
N THR A 552 11.22 -10.38 49.43
CA THR A 552 10.05 -9.79 48.77
C THR A 552 8.90 -10.80 48.60
N PRO A 553 7.65 -10.39 48.90
CA PRO A 553 6.46 -11.17 48.56
C PRO A 553 6.20 -11.25 47.05
N ALA A 554 6.78 -10.34 46.26
CA ALA A 554 6.64 -10.30 44.81
C ALA A 554 7.61 -11.23 44.06
N SER A 555 8.20 -12.23 44.73
CA SER A 555 9.04 -13.24 44.08
C SER A 555 8.23 -14.35 43.41
N VAL A 556 8.72 -14.86 42.28
CA VAL A 556 8.06 -15.92 41.50
C VAL A 556 9.05 -16.98 41.03
N TYR A 557 8.52 -18.16 40.70
CA TYR A 557 9.26 -19.25 40.06
C TYR A 557 8.85 -19.40 38.62
N PHE A 558 9.84 -19.52 37.73
CA PHE A 558 9.67 -19.92 36.33
C PHE A 558 10.07 -21.38 36.20
N PHE A 559 9.16 -22.20 35.69
CA PHE A 559 9.43 -23.61 35.47
C PHE A 559 9.75 -23.87 34.00
N HIS A 560 10.96 -24.36 33.72
CA HIS A 560 11.39 -24.69 32.37
C HIS A 560 11.20 -26.20 32.14
N GLY A 561 10.40 -26.56 31.15
CA GLY A 561 10.05 -27.95 30.88
C GLY A 561 9.35 -28.11 29.54
N PRO A 562 9.09 -29.35 29.10
CA PRO A 562 8.12 -29.59 28.04
C PRO A 562 6.74 -29.07 28.49
N PRO A 563 5.85 -28.70 27.54
CA PRO A 563 4.58 -28.06 27.84
C PRO A 563 3.81 -28.77 28.97
N ALA A 564 3.38 -28.02 29.98
CA ALA A 564 2.68 -28.55 31.15
C ALA A 564 1.35 -27.81 31.30
N GLY A 565 0.22 -28.53 31.23
CA GLY A 565 -1.12 -27.91 31.28
C GLY A 565 -1.39 -26.96 30.10
N GLY A 566 -0.77 -27.20 28.94
CA GLY A 566 -0.88 -26.33 27.76
C GLY A 566 -0.04 -25.04 27.84
N ARG A 567 0.80 -24.88 28.87
CA ARG A 567 1.66 -23.70 29.07
C ARG A 567 3.10 -24.02 28.72
N GLY A 568 3.80 -23.03 28.17
CA GLY A 568 5.20 -23.19 27.78
C GLY A 568 6.17 -22.92 28.92
N VAL A 569 5.98 -21.81 29.64
CA VAL A 569 6.76 -21.44 30.81
C VAL A 569 5.79 -21.15 31.97
N PRO A 570 5.45 -22.19 32.77
CA PRO A 570 4.63 -22.02 33.95
C PRO A 570 5.24 -21.05 34.97
N VAL A 571 4.44 -20.09 35.44
CA VAL A 571 4.82 -19.12 36.49
C VAL A 571 3.99 -19.35 37.75
N ILE A 572 4.65 -19.43 38.92
CA ILE A 572 3.99 -19.61 40.22
C ILE A 572 4.63 -18.65 41.26
N PRO A 573 3.85 -17.91 42.06
CA PRO A 573 4.39 -17.13 43.18
C PRO A 573 5.17 -17.99 44.18
N THR A 574 6.27 -17.47 44.72
CA THR A 574 7.14 -18.21 45.63
C THR A 574 6.41 -18.73 46.87
N HIS A 575 5.46 -17.96 47.42
CA HIS A 575 4.63 -18.39 48.55
C HIS A 575 3.79 -19.62 48.22
N LEU A 576 3.17 -19.64 47.04
CA LEU A 576 2.39 -20.79 46.60
C LEU A 576 3.30 -22.01 46.32
N VAL A 577 4.52 -21.80 45.80
CA VAL A 577 5.51 -22.88 45.70
C VAL A 577 5.85 -23.45 47.08
N ALA A 578 5.98 -22.59 48.10
CA ALA A 578 6.23 -23.04 49.47
C ALA A 578 5.09 -23.92 49.98
N ASP A 579 3.86 -23.41 49.92
CA ASP A 579 2.66 -24.12 50.39
C ASP A 579 2.50 -25.48 49.69
N LEU A 580 2.66 -25.52 48.37
CA LEU A 580 2.46 -26.74 47.58
C LEU A 580 3.57 -27.79 47.79
N SER A 581 4.82 -27.35 47.91
CA SER A 581 5.95 -28.27 48.11
C SER A 581 6.02 -28.82 49.54
N GLU A 582 5.57 -28.06 50.53
CA GLU A 582 5.50 -28.50 51.93
C GLU A 582 4.29 -29.37 52.22
N HIS A 583 3.12 -29.05 51.63
CA HIS A 583 1.91 -29.85 51.82
C HIS A 583 2.04 -31.29 51.31
N ARG A 584 2.89 -31.53 50.31
CA ARG A 584 3.09 -32.86 49.70
C ARG A 584 4.37 -33.59 50.11
N GLY A 585 5.18 -33.06 51.04
CA GLY A 585 6.42 -33.73 51.47
C GLY A 585 7.48 -32.81 52.07
N SER A 586 8.74 -33.01 51.70
CA SER A 586 9.92 -32.39 52.32
C SER A 586 10.16 -30.92 51.96
N GLY A 587 9.30 -30.29 51.14
CA GLY A 587 9.50 -28.92 50.65
C GLY A 587 10.59 -28.77 49.57
N THR A 588 11.15 -29.87 49.07
CA THR A 588 12.32 -29.88 48.15
C THR A 588 11.99 -30.33 46.74
N THR A 589 10.74 -30.69 46.46
CA THR A 589 10.29 -31.08 45.13
C THR A 589 8.88 -30.57 44.86
N LEU A 590 8.55 -30.39 43.57
CA LEU A 590 7.21 -30.04 43.12
C LEU A 590 6.89 -30.85 41.86
N SER A 591 5.78 -31.60 41.86
CA SER A 591 5.44 -32.44 40.70
C SER A 591 5.02 -31.59 39.50
N ARG A 592 5.28 -32.10 38.29
CA ARG A 592 4.92 -31.44 37.03
C ARG A 592 3.41 -31.22 36.92
N ASP A 593 2.59 -32.16 37.38
CA ASP A 593 1.13 -32.02 37.35
C ASP A 593 0.65 -30.92 38.28
N VAL A 594 1.26 -30.76 39.45
CA VAL A 594 0.94 -29.66 40.36
C VAL A 594 1.33 -28.32 39.73
N VAL A 595 2.51 -28.25 39.10
CA VAL A 595 2.92 -27.06 38.34
C VAL A 595 1.93 -26.76 37.22
N ALA A 596 1.45 -27.77 36.49
CA ALA A 596 0.48 -27.62 35.41
C ALA A 596 -0.87 -27.08 35.89
N VAL A 597 -1.28 -27.34 37.13
CA VAL A 597 -2.57 -26.86 37.66
C VAL A 597 -2.44 -25.49 38.34
N ALA A 598 -1.39 -25.30 39.12
CA ALA A 598 -1.23 -24.12 39.99
C ALA A 598 -0.60 -22.89 39.29
N SER A 599 -0.15 -23.03 38.04
CA SER A 599 0.56 -21.97 37.33
C SER A 599 -0.33 -21.08 36.48
N ARG A 600 0.22 -19.89 36.16
CA ARG A 600 -0.22 -19.06 35.03
C ARG A 600 0.77 -19.22 33.87
N SER A 601 0.35 -18.86 32.65
CA SER A 601 1.29 -18.76 31.53
C SER A 601 2.18 -17.54 31.72
N LEU A 602 3.36 -17.56 31.10
CA LEU A 602 4.26 -16.41 31.11
C LEU A 602 3.59 -15.20 30.46
N ALA A 603 2.85 -15.40 29.37
CA ALA A 603 2.12 -14.33 28.69
C ALA A 603 1.09 -13.63 29.60
N ASP A 604 0.30 -14.40 30.34
CA ASP A 604 -0.75 -13.90 31.23
C ASP A 604 -0.14 -13.18 32.45
N TRP A 605 0.87 -13.78 33.08
CA TRP A 605 1.56 -13.19 34.22
C TRP A 605 2.33 -11.90 33.84
N LEU A 606 3.12 -11.93 32.76
CA LEU A 606 3.96 -10.79 32.39
C LEU A 606 3.10 -9.59 31.96
N THR A 607 1.99 -9.83 31.25
CA THR A 607 1.08 -8.77 30.78
C THR A 607 0.16 -8.26 31.90
N TYR A 608 -0.52 -9.17 32.61
CA TYR A 608 -1.60 -8.77 33.52
C TYR A 608 -1.22 -8.72 34.99
N ASP A 609 -0.02 -9.15 35.37
CA ASP A 609 0.51 -8.98 36.73
C ASP A 609 1.69 -8.02 36.75
N ALA A 610 2.77 -8.33 36.02
CA ALA A 610 4.01 -7.56 36.07
C ALA A 610 3.87 -6.19 35.39
N LEU A 611 3.50 -6.18 34.11
CA LEU A 611 3.27 -4.94 33.36
C LEU A 611 2.09 -4.15 33.95
N ALA A 612 1.05 -4.82 34.44
CA ALA A 612 -0.10 -4.20 35.10
C ALA A 612 0.21 -3.62 36.50
N LEU A 613 1.45 -3.76 37.00
CA LEU A 613 1.90 -3.29 38.31
C LEU A 613 1.16 -3.91 39.50
N ARG A 614 0.53 -5.08 39.31
CA ARG A 614 -0.10 -5.86 40.39
C ARG A 614 0.93 -6.63 41.22
N VAL A 615 2.09 -6.92 40.63
CA VAL A 615 3.26 -7.47 41.31
C VAL A 615 4.46 -6.55 41.18
N GLY A 616 5.49 -6.82 41.97
CA GLY A 616 6.74 -6.07 42.01
C GLY A 616 6.74 -5.02 43.12
N ASP A 617 7.84 -4.98 43.87
CA ASP A 617 7.99 -4.10 45.02
C ASP A 617 8.81 -2.84 44.70
N PRO A 618 8.42 -1.67 45.24
CA PRO A 618 9.13 -0.40 45.03
C PRO A 618 10.25 -0.14 46.05
N TYR A 619 10.72 -1.17 46.77
CA TYR A 619 11.71 -0.98 47.84
C TYR A 619 13.03 -0.45 47.27
N ALA A 620 13.48 0.72 47.75
CA ALA A 620 14.68 1.37 47.22
C ALA A 620 15.94 0.48 47.29
N GLU A 621 16.10 -0.31 48.36
CA GLU A 621 17.20 -1.27 48.48
C GLU A 621 17.12 -2.38 47.42
N LEU A 622 15.90 -2.87 47.13
CA LEU A 622 15.66 -3.90 46.12
C LEU A 622 15.90 -3.36 44.71
N VAL A 623 15.38 -2.17 44.40
CA VAL A 623 15.60 -1.47 43.13
C VAL A 623 17.10 -1.23 42.91
N LYS A 624 17.81 -0.76 43.94
CA LYS A 624 19.26 -0.57 43.88
C LYS A 624 20.00 -1.88 43.63
N ARG A 625 19.61 -2.96 44.31
CA ARG A 625 20.20 -4.29 44.11
C ARG A 625 19.94 -4.83 42.71
N ALA A 626 18.71 -4.71 42.21
CA ALA A 626 18.30 -5.18 40.89
C ALA A 626 18.96 -4.43 39.73
N ARG A 627 19.30 -3.14 39.91
CA ARG A 627 20.07 -2.35 38.93
C ARG A 627 21.53 -2.81 38.78
N GLY A 628 22.05 -3.57 39.73
CA GLY A 628 23.43 -4.06 39.69
C GLY A 628 24.49 -2.95 39.77
N ALA A 629 25.74 -3.38 39.63
CA ALA A 629 26.93 -2.52 39.54
C ALA A 629 27.41 -2.40 38.08
N PRO A 630 28.30 -1.45 37.74
CA PRO A 630 28.94 -1.40 36.42
C PRO A 630 29.50 -2.77 36.00
N GLY A 631 29.14 -3.22 34.79
CA GLY A 631 29.44 -4.58 34.30
C GLY A 631 28.31 -5.60 34.49
N SER A 632 27.28 -5.25 35.26
CA SER A 632 26.09 -6.07 35.52
C SER A 632 24.79 -5.26 35.34
N LEU A 633 24.74 -4.39 34.33
CA LEU A 633 23.59 -3.51 34.12
C LEU A 633 22.38 -4.28 33.56
N PRO A 634 21.14 -3.85 33.85
CA PRO A 634 19.93 -4.41 33.24
C PRO A 634 19.93 -4.22 31.72
N ARG A 635 19.26 -5.14 31.02
CA ARG A 635 19.03 -5.09 29.57
C ARG A 635 17.58 -4.69 29.30
N PRO A 636 17.30 -3.91 28.24
CA PRO A 636 15.93 -3.59 27.87
C PRO A 636 15.19 -4.86 27.44
N LEU A 637 13.94 -4.99 27.89
CA LEU A 637 13.02 -6.05 27.50
C LEU A 637 11.90 -5.49 26.65
N LEU A 638 11.24 -4.43 27.10
CA LEU A 638 10.11 -3.79 26.45
C LEU A 638 10.23 -2.29 26.67
N ASP A 639 10.03 -1.51 25.63
CA ASP A 639 9.92 -0.06 25.70
C ASP A 639 8.67 0.35 24.95
N VAL A 640 7.50 0.26 25.59
CA VAL A 640 6.25 0.66 24.92
C VAL A 640 6.28 2.17 24.80
N PRO A 641 6.42 2.71 23.58
CA PRO A 641 6.39 4.13 23.37
C PRO A 641 4.92 4.54 23.35
N THR A 642 4.45 5.01 24.50
CA THR A 642 3.21 5.78 24.65
C THR A 642 1.90 5.05 24.30
N VAL A 643 1.10 4.72 25.31
CA VAL A 643 -0.30 4.31 25.17
C VAL A 643 -1.23 5.45 25.64
N GLU A 644 -2.34 5.67 24.93
CA GLU A 644 -3.37 6.63 25.34
C GLU A 644 -4.11 6.08 26.56
N VAL A 645 -4.00 6.76 27.70
CA VAL A 645 -4.80 6.45 28.88
C VAL A 645 -5.56 7.68 29.32
N GLN A 646 -6.89 7.62 29.23
CA GLN A 646 -7.76 8.54 29.94
C GLN A 646 -7.98 8.02 31.37
N VAL A 647 -6.95 8.10 32.23
CA VAL A 647 -7.20 7.93 33.67
C VAL A 647 -7.78 9.24 34.18
N ALA A 648 -9.11 9.33 34.25
CA ALA A 648 -9.75 10.43 34.95
C ALA A 648 -9.47 10.31 36.47
N LEU A 649 -8.28 10.75 36.89
CA LEU A 649 -8.02 11.04 38.30
C LEU A 649 -8.77 12.32 38.64
N ARG A 650 -10.03 12.17 39.07
CA ARG A 650 -10.77 13.30 39.62
C ARG A 650 -9.99 13.86 40.81
N PRO A 651 -9.64 15.17 40.83
CA PRO A 651 -8.98 15.76 41.97
C PRO A 651 -9.88 15.62 43.19
N ARG A 652 -9.26 15.26 44.32
CA ARG A 652 -9.94 15.00 45.61
C ARG A 652 -10.75 16.20 46.12
N SER A 653 -10.53 17.39 45.55
CA SER A 653 -11.27 18.62 45.81
C SER A 653 -12.69 18.64 45.25
N GLU A 654 -13.08 17.67 44.41
CA GLU A 654 -14.44 17.57 43.84
C GLU A 654 -15.31 16.49 44.53
N LEU A 655 -14.85 15.95 45.66
CA LEU A 655 -15.56 14.92 46.45
C LEU A 655 -16.10 15.42 47.80
N HIS A 656 -16.28 16.73 47.97
CA HIS A 656 -16.93 17.34 49.13
C HIS A 656 -18.14 18.17 48.74
#